data_AF-A0AAU7JXQ8-F1
#
_entry.id   AF-A0AAU7JXQ8-F1
#
_cell.length_a   1.000
_cell.length_b   1.000
_cell.length_c   1.000
_cell.angle_alpha   90.00
_cell.angle_beta   90.00
_cell.angle_gamma   90.00
#
_symmetry.space_group_name_H-M   'P 1'
#
loop_
_entity.id
_entity.type
_entity.pdbx_description
1 polymer ?
#
loop_
_entity_poly.entity_id
_entity_poly.type
_entity_poly.pdbx_seq_one_letter_code
_entity_poly.pdbx_strand_id
1 'polypeptide(L)'
;MLVPFVDRLVPVMIRGDVDEARVLLDSLDGESLREAKDWFAQSKRWVAGMESLPYVGKDDPDYRVTYETFYQAQWLIDMCAVALCGPVTAARRVLWSEHWDHQEHSGQAALVQQLWDADREWVRDFVDEAAKVSLGGNARNTNWTLSRVLRAVVLHHKLPAPRGATFLAAWSSGAGKHDSLTSWLSQDPLMPDLLFHYLASGHCGQTLDLPHAVKELTSQGLVNRDALLEHVLTLLTSPQRPASQKVLAGVLAALEVTAEEIPGGLTYMLGVLATSHGSVGSALLPNAIELATTAEELTDLTMVISGRPEKAQKATLLRAMRSKDVRSRIAVEDILEAMPLLANGADSAFAQRVSRAMSDLAPTGTAGTRTGEASQPTALGLWDLRPTPAGTDTQPRYWTWWEQRATWAEFLHPKHHQDGQREFLVEQALTAMADGSFGSGGSIGAPAAALIEAGKLSVSAFIKALDDLFAAGGFRQAWPMALTVVNAACGAARKPAGLANLLATLATYAVEVPEGGVLPPQVAALAAGTGHSNAQVEARRFGAILTGTDPDTFLVKLRAEMTDTKSVTAPRQAPVRVRGLWEAASPDFTRDPHPSDVAMDDLAFADLQELRQLLCADFNYYALSYRPFCCIPPGYGSETHPGTALTYPDRVLAATVRAIGLHGPEAVRSALAGIERTSQPLHVVGAIDLWAGRGVDTSTFWRLARTSVTHEETVRPWYEDEFVPRRAASERAQALPSLPDALSSPENPVQLPSSLDSGAARLAFLRALESLLLAEQNSVVLSTPAYADGTLDLEDLVSRLRASEGLEVGPLDLVQALWRLRRVDQYDADSLGPLASLRTAPRLTDPGGAQGWDVCAVVGDWVAAGGLPSLDLVAVDGRWTTTAVAPVPWSRCVAAPGELRQDLWWIGWTPDLIRVMPRWADRAFVTAHAEFGFGYEPRDFPGRAAGPLGLALHDFLLGHLGQDRRYFRDHQLNPDLDVVIRGRLVPETAVAAALGRHEAGTLALGRVTQGVRTLFEAGGLRGLWPTALLIAAALCHVDRRPAALPELLRLLSAYAHEVPDRTVPQPLRDFAGSKGTTKGHLDARALVAALDTTSELLVRPASETVSG
;
A
#
# COMPACT_ATOMS: atom_id res chain seq x y z
N MET A 1 41.29 -7.29 -39.55
CA MET A 1 41.06 -7.28 -38.10
C MET A 1 39.63 -7.71 -37.89
N LEU A 2 39.39 -8.76 -37.11
CA LEU A 2 38.04 -9.15 -36.72
C LEU A 2 37.42 -7.99 -35.93
N VAL A 3 36.15 -7.68 -36.20
CA VAL A 3 35.40 -6.70 -35.41
C VAL A 3 35.20 -7.29 -34.01
N PRO A 4 35.57 -6.57 -32.94
CA PRO A 4 35.46 -7.10 -31.58
C PRO A 4 34.06 -7.63 -31.27
N PHE A 5 33.96 -8.68 -30.45
CA PHE A 5 32.68 -9.27 -30.07
C PHE A 5 31.70 -8.24 -29.49
N VAL A 6 32.18 -7.36 -28.61
CA VAL A 6 31.35 -6.31 -27.99
C VAL A 6 30.77 -5.34 -29.02
N ASP A 7 31.55 -4.98 -30.04
CA ASP A 7 31.13 -4.05 -31.09
C ASP A 7 30.05 -4.67 -32.00
N ARG A 8 29.97 -6.01 -32.03
CA ARG A 8 28.90 -6.75 -32.70
C ARG A 8 27.68 -6.95 -31.79
N LEU A 9 27.88 -7.20 -30.49
CA LEU A 9 26.80 -7.46 -29.54
C LEU A 9 26.01 -6.19 -29.16
N VAL A 10 26.69 -5.06 -28.94
CA VAL A 10 26.05 -3.83 -28.47
C VAL A 10 24.92 -3.33 -29.41
N PRO A 11 25.11 -3.30 -30.74
CA PRO A 11 24.04 -2.91 -31.66
C PRO A 11 22.80 -3.82 -31.57
N VAL A 12 23.00 -5.13 -31.39
CA VAL A 12 21.93 -6.12 -31.25
C VAL A 12 21.17 -5.89 -29.94
N MET A 13 21.90 -5.62 -28.86
CA MET A 13 21.32 -5.29 -27.56
C MET A 13 20.55 -3.98 -27.54
N ILE A 14 21.05 -2.95 -28.23
CA ILE A 14 20.35 -1.67 -28.39
C ILE A 14 19.00 -1.88 -29.07
N ARG A 15 18.89 -2.83 -30.01
CA ARG A 15 17.64 -3.18 -30.69
C ARG A 15 16.76 -4.17 -29.92
N GLY A 16 17.29 -4.88 -28.93
CA GLY A 16 16.59 -5.98 -28.25
C GLY A 16 16.37 -7.21 -29.16
N ASP A 17 17.15 -7.37 -30.23
CA ASP A 17 16.94 -8.42 -31.23
C ASP A 17 17.50 -9.78 -30.74
N VAL A 18 16.60 -10.59 -30.18
CA VAL A 18 16.92 -11.91 -29.61
C VAL A 18 17.37 -12.90 -30.68
N ASP A 19 16.81 -12.84 -31.88
CA ASP A 19 17.12 -13.78 -32.96
C ASP A 19 18.50 -13.48 -33.56
N GLU A 20 18.80 -12.20 -33.79
CA GLU A 20 20.12 -11.77 -34.25
C GLU A 20 21.20 -12.07 -33.19
N ALA A 21 20.89 -11.91 -31.91
CA ALA A 21 21.81 -12.29 -30.83
C ALA A 21 22.09 -13.79 -30.84
N ARG A 22 21.07 -14.62 -31.10
CA ARG A 22 21.26 -16.06 -31.21
C ARG A 22 22.16 -16.42 -32.38
N VAL A 23 21.90 -15.86 -33.57
CA VAL A 23 22.74 -16.06 -34.76
C VAL A 23 24.18 -15.62 -34.49
N LEU A 24 24.38 -14.49 -33.81
CA LEU A 24 25.70 -14.01 -33.43
C LEU A 24 26.42 -15.03 -32.54
N LEU A 25 25.77 -15.53 -31.49
CA LEU A 25 26.37 -16.50 -30.56
C LEU A 25 26.70 -17.83 -31.22
N ASP A 26 25.80 -18.35 -32.07
CA ASP A 26 25.99 -19.61 -32.79
C ASP A 26 27.10 -19.51 -33.86
N SER A 27 27.39 -18.31 -34.35
CA SER A 27 28.47 -18.06 -35.33
C SER A 27 29.87 -17.99 -34.71
N LEU A 28 30.00 -18.00 -33.38
CA LEU A 28 31.29 -17.85 -32.71
C LEU A 28 32.13 -19.13 -32.82
N ASP A 29 33.27 -19.02 -33.52
CA ASP A 29 34.23 -20.09 -33.66
C ASP A 29 35.68 -19.65 -33.34
N GLY A 30 36.57 -20.62 -33.15
CA GLY A 30 38.02 -20.42 -33.09
C GLY A 30 38.49 -19.24 -32.23
N GLU A 31 38.98 -18.20 -32.90
CA GLU A 31 39.49 -16.99 -32.27
C GLU A 31 38.38 -16.07 -31.76
N SER A 32 37.26 -15.96 -32.48
CA SER A 32 36.14 -15.10 -32.10
C SER A 32 35.41 -15.60 -30.84
N LEU A 33 35.28 -16.92 -30.66
CA LEU A 33 34.75 -17.52 -29.44
C LEU A 33 35.68 -17.26 -28.24
N ARG A 34 37.00 -17.38 -28.44
CA ARG A 34 37.99 -17.10 -27.39
C ARG A 34 37.93 -15.65 -26.95
N GLU A 35 37.90 -14.73 -27.92
CA GLU A 35 37.75 -13.30 -27.69
C GLU A 35 36.46 -12.97 -26.92
N ALA A 36 35.32 -13.55 -27.34
CA ALA A 36 34.04 -13.37 -26.66
C ALA A 36 34.06 -13.90 -25.22
N LYS A 37 34.67 -15.07 -24.98
CA LYS A 37 34.85 -15.65 -23.65
C LYS A 37 35.74 -14.79 -22.76
N ASP A 38 36.87 -14.33 -23.28
CA ASP A 38 37.81 -13.47 -22.55
C ASP A 38 37.17 -12.13 -22.19
N TRP A 39 36.45 -11.53 -23.14
CA TRP A 39 35.67 -10.31 -22.91
C TRP A 39 34.61 -10.54 -21.82
N PHE A 40 33.74 -11.54 -21.99
CA PHE A 40 32.66 -11.79 -21.05
C PHE A 40 33.19 -12.13 -19.65
N ALA A 41 34.27 -12.90 -19.54
CA ALA A 41 34.92 -13.23 -18.27
C ALA A 41 35.38 -11.98 -17.50
N GLN A 42 35.94 -10.98 -18.21
CA GLN A 42 36.43 -9.72 -17.64
C GLN A 42 35.30 -8.73 -17.32
N SER A 43 34.14 -8.84 -17.97
CA SER A 43 32.99 -7.94 -17.86
C SER A 43 32.15 -8.11 -16.58
N LYS A 44 32.77 -8.18 -15.40
CA LYS A 44 32.05 -8.26 -14.10
C LYS A 44 31.18 -7.03 -13.77
N ARG A 45 31.23 -5.95 -14.57
CA ARG A 45 30.65 -4.62 -14.29
C ARG A 45 29.65 -4.10 -15.32
N TRP A 46 29.42 -4.81 -16.43
CA TRP A 46 28.68 -4.22 -17.56
C TRP A 46 27.16 -4.09 -17.30
N VAL A 47 26.60 -4.91 -16.42
CA VAL A 47 25.19 -4.83 -15.97
C VAL A 47 24.88 -3.46 -15.34
N ALA A 48 25.81 -2.88 -14.57
CA ALA A 48 25.63 -1.54 -14.00
C ALA A 48 25.75 -0.40 -15.03
N GLY A 49 26.25 -0.71 -16.24
CA GLY A 49 26.35 0.23 -17.35
C GLY A 49 25.22 0.09 -18.38
N MET A 50 24.39 -0.96 -18.29
CA MET A 50 23.30 -1.20 -19.24
C MET A 50 22.36 0.01 -19.34
N GLU A 51 22.02 0.63 -18.22
CA GLU A 51 21.14 1.80 -18.22
C GLU A 51 21.69 3.02 -18.97
N SER A 52 23.01 3.07 -19.16
CA SER A 52 23.66 4.10 -19.97
C SER A 52 23.57 3.83 -21.47
N LEU A 53 23.20 2.60 -21.89
CA LEU A 53 23.00 2.29 -23.29
C LEU A 53 21.84 3.11 -23.86
N PRO A 54 21.98 3.66 -25.07
CA PRO A 54 20.91 4.32 -25.80
C PRO A 54 20.05 3.24 -26.46
N TYR A 55 19.18 2.58 -25.70
CA TYR A 55 18.24 1.59 -26.25
C TYR A 55 17.38 2.24 -27.34
N VAL A 56 17.02 1.46 -28.36
CA VAL A 56 16.05 1.91 -29.36
C VAL A 56 14.76 2.26 -28.62
N GLY A 57 14.28 3.49 -28.82
CA GLY A 57 13.12 4.01 -28.11
C GLY A 57 13.39 4.52 -26.69
N LYS A 58 14.65 4.77 -26.28
CA LYS A 58 14.95 5.43 -24.99
C LYS A 58 14.33 6.82 -24.86
N ASP A 59 14.20 7.52 -26.00
CA ASP A 59 13.51 8.80 -26.11
C ASP A 59 12.08 8.62 -26.64
N ASP A 60 11.59 7.38 -26.74
CA ASP A 60 10.20 7.10 -27.13
C ASP A 60 9.27 7.45 -25.96
N PRO A 61 8.23 8.28 -26.20
CA PRO A 61 7.26 8.62 -25.18
C PRO A 61 6.49 7.40 -24.62
N ASP A 62 6.45 6.28 -25.35
CA ASP A 62 5.91 5.02 -24.85
C ASP A 62 6.94 4.29 -24.00
N TYR A 63 6.88 4.55 -22.69
CA TYR A 63 7.68 3.89 -21.65
C TYR A 63 7.71 2.36 -21.80
N ARG A 64 6.69 1.72 -22.41
CA ARG A 64 6.66 0.26 -22.59
C ARG A 64 7.69 -0.23 -23.60
N VAL A 65 7.94 0.49 -24.71
CA VAL A 65 8.90 0.07 -25.73
C VAL A 65 10.32 0.12 -25.17
N THR A 66 10.67 1.22 -24.50
CA THR A 66 11.97 1.35 -23.81
C THR A 66 12.16 0.24 -22.79
N TYR A 67 11.12 -0.03 -22.01
CA TYR A 67 11.13 -1.05 -20.96
C TYR A 67 11.29 -2.46 -21.59
N GLU A 68 10.52 -2.81 -22.61
CA GLU A 68 10.64 -4.10 -23.30
C GLU A 68 12.03 -4.33 -23.92
N THR A 69 12.59 -3.34 -24.62
CA THR A 69 13.95 -3.43 -25.19
C THR A 69 15.01 -3.58 -24.10
N PHE A 70 14.85 -2.86 -22.98
CA PHE A 70 15.73 -3.01 -21.81
C PHE A 70 15.70 -4.44 -21.25
N TYR A 71 14.52 -5.04 -21.05
CA TYR A 71 14.42 -6.43 -20.57
C TYR A 71 14.92 -7.44 -21.61
N GLN A 72 14.67 -7.23 -22.90
CA GLN A 72 15.24 -8.07 -23.95
C GLN A 72 16.77 -8.05 -23.89
N ALA A 73 17.38 -6.87 -23.72
CA ALA A 73 18.82 -6.74 -23.55
C ALA A 73 19.34 -7.54 -22.33
N GLN A 74 18.60 -7.60 -21.22
CA GLN A 74 18.96 -8.45 -20.08
C GLN A 74 18.96 -9.94 -20.46
N TRP A 75 17.94 -10.41 -21.20
CA TRP A 75 17.90 -11.79 -21.70
C TRP A 75 19.06 -12.11 -22.65
N LEU A 76 19.50 -11.15 -23.48
CA LEU A 76 20.66 -11.32 -24.35
C LEU A 76 21.95 -11.55 -23.54
N ILE A 77 22.10 -10.88 -22.38
CA ILE A 77 23.23 -11.12 -21.47
C ILE A 77 23.19 -12.54 -20.90
N ASP A 78 22.00 -13.03 -20.55
CA ASP A 78 21.85 -14.37 -20.02
C ASP A 78 22.17 -15.43 -21.08
N MET A 79 21.76 -15.20 -22.33
CA MET A 79 22.14 -16.04 -23.46
C MET A 79 23.66 -16.05 -23.66
N CYS A 80 24.33 -14.90 -23.53
CA CYS A 80 25.79 -14.82 -23.52
C CYS A 80 26.40 -15.61 -22.36
N ALA A 81 25.79 -15.54 -21.17
CA ALA A 81 26.26 -16.31 -20.01
C ALA A 81 26.22 -17.81 -20.28
N VAL A 82 25.12 -18.32 -20.85
CA VAL A 82 24.96 -19.74 -21.21
C VAL A 82 25.91 -20.16 -22.35
N ALA A 83 26.09 -19.32 -23.38
CA ALA A 83 26.94 -19.66 -24.54
C ALA A 83 28.45 -19.62 -24.20
N LEU A 84 28.88 -18.66 -23.39
CA LEU A 84 30.29 -18.32 -23.22
C LEU A 84 30.91 -18.89 -21.94
N CYS A 85 30.10 -19.22 -20.92
CA CYS A 85 30.60 -19.71 -19.63
C CYS A 85 30.44 -21.23 -19.46
N GLY A 86 31.16 -21.80 -18.50
CA GLY A 86 30.84 -23.14 -17.97
C GLY A 86 29.53 -23.11 -17.16
N PRO A 87 28.89 -24.27 -16.91
CA PRO A 87 27.51 -24.36 -16.42
C PRO A 87 27.30 -23.66 -15.07
N VAL A 88 28.25 -23.84 -14.14
CA VAL A 88 28.23 -23.20 -12.81
C VAL A 88 28.35 -21.67 -12.92
N THR A 89 29.21 -21.17 -13.81
CA THR A 89 29.42 -19.73 -13.97
C THR A 89 28.25 -19.09 -14.70
N ALA A 90 27.70 -19.77 -15.72
CA ALA A 90 26.50 -19.34 -16.42
C ALA A 90 25.33 -19.18 -15.45
N ALA A 91 25.03 -20.22 -14.66
CA ALA A 91 23.92 -20.23 -13.71
C ALA A 91 23.95 -19.06 -12.71
N ARG A 92 25.16 -18.65 -12.28
CA ARG A 92 25.36 -17.52 -11.34
C ARG A 92 25.34 -16.15 -12.01
N ARG A 93 25.55 -16.09 -13.33
CA ARG A 93 25.60 -14.84 -14.09
C ARG A 93 24.29 -14.50 -14.78
N VAL A 94 23.40 -15.46 -14.94
CA VAL A 94 22.02 -15.17 -15.35
C VAL A 94 21.38 -14.23 -14.33
N LEU A 95 20.75 -13.16 -14.82
CA LEU A 95 20.19 -12.07 -14.01
C LEU A 95 18.83 -12.44 -13.39
N TRP A 96 18.76 -13.56 -12.67
CA TRP A 96 17.50 -14.09 -12.15
C TRP A 96 16.70 -13.13 -11.27
N SER A 97 17.35 -12.19 -10.58
CA SER A 97 16.70 -11.17 -9.74
C SER A 97 16.09 -10.00 -10.51
N GLU A 98 16.42 -9.87 -11.80
CA GLU A 98 15.98 -8.76 -12.65
C GLU A 98 14.79 -9.14 -13.54
N HIS A 99 14.50 -10.44 -13.71
CA HIS A 99 13.41 -10.90 -14.60
C HIS A 99 12.05 -10.98 -13.93
N TRP A 100 11.24 -9.92 -14.07
CA TRP A 100 9.94 -9.82 -13.43
C TRP A 100 8.85 -10.69 -14.09
N ASP A 101 7.96 -11.25 -13.25
CA ASP A 101 7.04 -12.34 -13.58
C ASP A 101 5.84 -11.97 -14.47
N HIS A 102 5.54 -10.68 -14.66
CA HIS A 102 4.35 -10.22 -15.39
C HIS A 102 4.55 -10.07 -16.91
N GLN A 103 5.70 -10.50 -17.42
CA GLN A 103 6.09 -10.30 -18.81
C GLN A 103 6.42 -11.65 -19.47
N GLU A 104 5.71 -11.98 -20.55
CA GLU A 104 6.12 -13.05 -21.46
C GLU A 104 7.08 -12.45 -22.48
N HIS A 105 8.37 -12.80 -22.39
CA HIS A 105 9.39 -12.29 -23.29
C HIS A 105 9.90 -13.37 -24.25
N SER A 106 10.11 -12.97 -25.51
CA SER A 106 10.82 -13.79 -26.50
C SER A 106 12.22 -14.21 -26.01
N GLY A 107 12.90 -13.35 -25.24
CA GLY A 107 14.19 -13.63 -24.63
C GLY A 107 14.19 -14.85 -23.69
N GLN A 108 13.12 -15.04 -22.91
CA GLN A 108 12.96 -16.21 -22.06
C GLN A 108 12.87 -17.50 -22.91
N ALA A 109 12.07 -17.47 -23.99
CA ALA A 109 11.91 -18.61 -24.88
C ALA A 109 13.22 -18.96 -25.59
N ALA A 110 13.99 -17.96 -26.03
CA ALA A 110 15.29 -18.17 -26.66
C ALA A 110 16.33 -18.75 -25.69
N LEU A 111 16.37 -18.27 -24.44
CA LEU A 111 17.23 -18.86 -23.40
C LEU A 111 16.86 -20.32 -23.13
N VAL A 112 15.56 -20.64 -23.02
CA VAL A 112 15.08 -22.02 -22.84
C VAL A 112 15.50 -22.89 -24.03
N GLN A 113 15.32 -22.41 -25.26
CA GLN A 113 15.74 -23.14 -26.46
C GLN A 113 17.27 -23.38 -26.45
N GLN A 114 18.08 -22.40 -26.05
CA GLN A 114 19.51 -22.57 -25.87
C GLN A 114 19.88 -23.66 -24.87
N LEU A 115 19.14 -23.73 -23.76
CA LEU A 115 19.33 -24.77 -22.75
C LEU A 115 18.80 -26.13 -23.22
N TRP A 116 17.81 -26.18 -24.12
CA TRP A 116 17.39 -27.43 -24.77
C TRP A 116 18.44 -27.96 -25.75
N ASP A 117 19.06 -27.09 -26.52
CA ASP A 117 20.10 -27.45 -27.50
C ASP A 117 21.43 -27.85 -26.83
N ALA A 118 21.66 -27.41 -25.58
CA ALA A 118 22.87 -27.70 -24.83
C ALA A 118 22.96 -29.18 -24.38
N ASP A 119 24.20 -29.65 -24.16
CA ASP A 119 24.45 -31.00 -23.69
C ASP A 119 23.78 -31.28 -22.33
N ARG A 120 23.20 -32.49 -22.19
CA ARG A 120 22.44 -32.89 -21.00
C ARG A 120 23.27 -32.83 -19.70
N GLU A 121 24.54 -33.21 -19.73
CA GLU A 121 25.39 -33.15 -18.52
C GLU A 121 25.72 -31.71 -18.15
N TRP A 122 26.01 -30.87 -19.14
CA TRP A 122 26.20 -29.44 -18.93
C TRP A 122 24.95 -28.81 -18.31
N VAL A 123 23.77 -29.13 -18.85
CA VAL A 123 22.49 -28.59 -18.37
C VAL A 123 22.15 -29.08 -16.97
N ARG A 124 22.45 -30.35 -16.65
CA ARG A 124 22.30 -30.87 -15.28
C ARG A 124 23.08 -30.01 -14.29
N ASP A 125 24.34 -29.75 -14.58
CA ASP A 125 25.22 -28.97 -13.70
C ASP A 125 24.77 -27.50 -13.62
N PHE A 126 24.23 -26.93 -14.71
CA PHE A 126 23.65 -25.59 -14.75
C PHE A 126 22.39 -25.51 -13.87
N VAL A 127 21.45 -26.44 -14.04
CA VAL A 127 20.19 -26.49 -13.29
C VAL A 127 20.46 -26.64 -11.80
N ASP A 128 21.37 -27.55 -11.43
CA ASP A 128 21.75 -27.76 -10.03
C ASP A 128 22.33 -26.50 -9.40
N GLU A 129 23.11 -25.72 -10.15
CA GLU A 129 23.67 -24.47 -9.63
C GLU A 129 22.65 -23.32 -9.63
N ALA A 130 21.85 -23.18 -10.69
CA ALA A 130 20.81 -22.15 -10.80
C ALA A 130 19.77 -22.30 -9.68
N ALA A 131 19.44 -23.54 -9.32
CA ALA A 131 18.53 -23.85 -8.23
C ALA A 131 19.00 -23.33 -6.85
N LYS A 132 20.29 -23.02 -6.69
CA LYS A 132 20.90 -22.50 -5.45
C LYS A 132 21.06 -20.98 -5.44
N VAL A 133 20.81 -20.29 -6.56
CA VAL A 133 21.00 -18.84 -6.64
C VAL A 133 20.01 -18.13 -5.72
N SER A 134 20.48 -17.14 -4.95
CA SER A 134 19.62 -16.32 -4.11
C SER A 134 19.00 -15.19 -4.93
N LEU A 135 17.68 -15.00 -4.83
CA LEU A 135 16.95 -13.95 -5.54
C LEU A 135 16.76 -12.66 -4.71
N GLY A 136 17.27 -12.63 -3.48
CA GLY A 136 17.14 -11.48 -2.59
C GLY A 136 15.69 -11.10 -2.26
N GLY A 137 15.45 -9.83 -1.93
CA GLY A 137 14.12 -9.30 -1.60
C GLY A 137 13.12 -9.31 -2.77
N ASN A 138 13.63 -9.38 -4.01
CA ASN A 138 12.82 -9.40 -5.24
C ASN A 138 12.24 -10.79 -5.56
N ALA A 139 12.57 -11.83 -4.79
CA ALA A 139 12.13 -13.21 -5.03
C ALA A 139 10.62 -13.34 -5.30
N ARG A 140 9.78 -12.53 -4.64
CA ARG A 140 8.32 -12.56 -4.86
C ARG A 140 7.91 -12.28 -6.30
N ASN A 141 8.69 -11.46 -7.01
CA ASN A 141 8.37 -10.95 -8.35
C ASN A 141 9.17 -11.63 -9.46
N THR A 142 10.16 -12.46 -9.15
CA THR A 142 11.03 -13.12 -10.16
C THR A 142 11.11 -14.63 -10.03
N ASN A 143 10.50 -15.20 -8.98
CA ASN A 143 10.47 -16.64 -8.75
C ASN A 143 9.82 -17.39 -9.92
N TRP A 144 8.80 -16.82 -10.59
CA TRP A 144 8.10 -17.54 -11.64
C TRP A 144 8.98 -17.69 -12.87
N THR A 145 9.78 -16.68 -13.20
CA THR A 145 10.69 -16.76 -14.36
C THR A 145 11.78 -17.81 -14.18
N LEU A 146 12.51 -17.80 -13.05
CA LEU A 146 13.47 -18.87 -12.72
C LEU A 146 12.78 -20.24 -12.77
N SER A 147 11.61 -20.37 -12.14
CA SER A 147 10.86 -21.62 -12.12
C SER A 147 10.44 -22.09 -13.51
N ARG A 148 9.93 -21.22 -14.37
CA ARG A 148 9.48 -21.56 -15.73
C ARG A 148 10.64 -22.05 -16.58
N VAL A 149 11.78 -21.35 -16.54
CA VAL A 149 12.99 -21.73 -17.29
C VAL A 149 13.52 -23.09 -16.81
N LEU A 150 13.76 -23.25 -15.51
CA LEU A 150 14.30 -24.51 -14.99
C LEU A 150 13.32 -25.67 -15.19
N ARG A 151 12.00 -25.44 -15.10
CA ARG A 151 10.97 -26.46 -15.37
C ARG A 151 11.01 -26.93 -16.81
N ALA A 152 10.99 -26.01 -17.77
CA ALA A 152 11.06 -26.35 -19.19
C ALA A 152 12.30 -27.19 -19.52
N VAL A 153 13.44 -26.85 -18.92
CA VAL A 153 14.74 -27.49 -19.18
C VAL A 153 14.86 -28.86 -18.49
N VAL A 154 14.44 -28.97 -17.23
CA VAL A 154 14.44 -30.24 -16.47
C VAL A 154 13.57 -31.29 -17.16
N LEU A 155 12.37 -30.89 -17.63
CA LEU A 155 11.45 -31.81 -18.30
C LEU A 155 11.95 -32.24 -19.66
N HIS A 156 12.51 -31.31 -20.45
CA HIS A 156 13.08 -31.62 -21.76
C HIS A 156 14.22 -32.65 -21.66
N HIS A 157 15.18 -32.40 -20.75
CA HIS A 157 16.36 -33.25 -20.58
C HIS A 157 16.14 -34.47 -19.67
N LYS A 158 14.93 -34.65 -19.14
CA LYS A 158 14.57 -35.71 -18.17
C LYS A 158 15.59 -35.76 -17.03
N LEU A 159 15.79 -34.60 -16.41
CA LEU A 159 16.69 -34.44 -15.27
C LEU A 159 15.97 -34.82 -13.97
N PRO A 160 16.70 -35.29 -12.94
CA PRO A 160 16.13 -35.47 -11.61
C PRO A 160 15.67 -34.13 -11.02
N ALA A 161 14.82 -34.19 -9.99
CA ALA A 161 14.38 -33.01 -9.28
C ALA A 161 15.57 -32.20 -8.72
N PRO A 162 15.71 -30.92 -9.07
CA PRO A 162 16.80 -30.07 -8.59
C PRO A 162 16.77 -29.91 -7.06
N ARG A 163 17.97 -29.89 -6.46
CA ARG A 163 18.13 -29.93 -5.00
C ARG A 163 18.28 -28.56 -4.33
N GLY A 164 18.29 -27.48 -5.11
CA GLY A 164 18.49 -26.13 -4.61
C GLY A 164 17.26 -25.56 -3.90
N ALA A 165 17.49 -24.89 -2.78
CA ALA A 165 16.42 -24.37 -1.92
C ALA A 165 15.56 -23.29 -2.60
N THR A 166 16.17 -22.45 -3.44
CA THR A 166 15.46 -21.38 -4.17
C THR A 166 14.48 -21.96 -5.18
N PHE A 167 14.93 -22.98 -5.92
CA PHE A 167 14.10 -23.68 -6.90
C PHE A 167 12.84 -24.28 -6.27
N LEU A 168 12.98 -24.97 -5.14
CA LEU A 168 11.87 -25.68 -4.52
C LEU A 168 10.77 -24.74 -4.00
N ALA A 169 11.14 -23.57 -3.48
CA ALA A 169 10.18 -22.53 -3.11
C ALA A 169 9.47 -21.93 -4.35
N ALA A 170 10.21 -21.77 -5.45
CA ALA A 170 9.71 -21.17 -6.68
C ALA A 170 8.94 -22.16 -7.60
N TRP A 171 9.20 -23.47 -7.51
CA TRP A 171 8.70 -24.49 -8.44
C TRP A 171 7.17 -24.52 -8.56
N SER A 172 6.50 -24.36 -7.42
CA SER A 172 5.03 -24.25 -7.34
C SER A 172 4.48 -23.08 -8.15
N SER A 173 5.26 -22.02 -8.26
CA SER A 173 4.82 -20.78 -8.88
C SER A 173 4.86 -20.83 -10.41
N GLY A 174 5.72 -21.66 -10.99
CA GLY A 174 5.80 -21.89 -12.44
C GLY A 174 4.87 -22.99 -12.97
N ALA A 175 4.07 -23.63 -12.13
CA ALA A 175 3.23 -24.76 -12.52
C ALA A 175 1.89 -24.36 -13.18
N GLY A 176 1.49 -23.09 -13.06
CA GLY A 176 0.22 -22.58 -13.56
C GLY A 176 -0.87 -22.51 -12.50
N LYS A 177 -2.12 -22.32 -12.93
CA LYS A 177 -3.28 -22.31 -12.02
C LYS A 177 -3.69 -23.73 -11.67
N HIS A 178 -3.89 -23.99 -10.39
CA HIS A 178 -4.41 -25.26 -9.87
C HIS A 178 -5.45 -24.99 -8.77
N ASP A 179 -6.42 -25.89 -8.63
CA ASP A 179 -7.52 -25.73 -7.67
C ASP A 179 -7.08 -25.98 -6.21
N SER A 180 -6.05 -26.82 -6.02
CA SER A 180 -5.51 -27.15 -4.70
C SER A 180 -4.05 -27.60 -4.79
N LEU A 181 -3.36 -27.60 -3.63
CA LEU A 181 -2.00 -28.12 -3.52
C LEU A 181 -1.90 -29.61 -3.86
N THR A 182 -2.89 -30.41 -3.46
CA THR A 182 -2.98 -31.83 -3.84
C THR A 182 -3.07 -31.98 -5.35
N SER A 183 -4.00 -31.24 -5.99
CA SER A 183 -4.21 -31.30 -7.43
C SER A 183 -2.93 -30.97 -8.19
N TRP A 184 -2.22 -29.93 -7.77
CA TRP A 184 -0.94 -29.55 -8.36
C TRP A 184 0.11 -30.68 -8.22
N LEU A 185 0.39 -31.12 -7.00
CA LEU A 185 1.42 -32.13 -6.76
C LEU A 185 1.09 -33.43 -7.51
N SER A 186 -0.16 -33.89 -7.49
CA SER A 186 -0.57 -35.13 -8.18
C SER A 186 -0.33 -35.12 -9.69
N GLN A 187 -0.25 -33.93 -10.30
CA GLN A 187 -0.05 -33.75 -11.75
C GLN A 187 1.41 -33.40 -12.09
N ASP A 188 2.27 -33.19 -11.09
CA ASP A 188 3.64 -32.76 -11.34
C ASP A 188 4.50 -33.96 -11.81
N PRO A 189 5.16 -33.87 -12.97
CA PRO A 189 5.95 -34.96 -13.54
C PRO A 189 7.20 -35.34 -12.72
N LEU A 190 7.59 -34.54 -11.72
CA LEU A 190 8.70 -34.86 -10.82
C LEU A 190 8.24 -35.52 -9.51
N MET A 191 6.96 -35.83 -9.35
CA MET A 191 6.52 -36.67 -8.24
C MET A 191 7.00 -38.13 -8.39
N PRO A 192 7.33 -38.81 -7.28
CA PRO A 192 7.23 -38.33 -5.90
C PRO A 192 8.47 -37.55 -5.41
N ASP A 193 9.58 -37.56 -6.14
CA ASP A 193 10.88 -36.99 -5.74
C ASP A 193 10.79 -35.51 -5.35
N LEU A 194 9.96 -34.74 -6.04
CA LEU A 194 9.69 -33.33 -5.74
C LEU A 194 9.27 -33.13 -4.28
N LEU A 195 8.35 -33.94 -3.77
CA LEU A 195 7.87 -33.84 -2.39
C LEU A 195 8.99 -34.12 -1.39
N PHE A 196 9.78 -35.18 -1.62
CA PHE A 196 10.91 -35.54 -0.76
C PHE A 196 11.95 -34.42 -0.69
N HIS A 197 12.30 -33.84 -1.85
CA HIS A 197 13.21 -32.70 -1.92
C HIS A 197 12.62 -31.45 -1.28
N TYR A 198 11.34 -31.16 -1.52
CA TYR A 198 10.65 -30.01 -0.94
C TYR A 198 10.67 -30.05 0.60
N LEU A 199 10.41 -31.22 1.19
CA LEU A 199 10.50 -31.43 2.63
C LEU A 199 11.94 -31.27 3.15
N ALA A 200 12.93 -31.79 2.41
CA ALA A 200 14.34 -31.70 2.79
C ALA A 200 14.94 -30.28 2.69
N SER A 201 14.34 -29.41 1.88
CA SER A 201 14.84 -28.05 1.59
C SER A 201 14.88 -27.10 2.79
N GLY A 202 14.15 -27.39 3.86
CA GLY A 202 13.94 -26.45 4.96
C GLY A 202 13.11 -25.21 4.62
N HIS A 203 12.42 -25.21 3.47
CA HIS A 203 11.56 -24.10 2.99
C HIS A 203 10.06 -24.45 2.93
N CYS A 204 9.67 -25.70 3.21
CA CYS A 204 8.27 -26.13 3.23
C CYS A 204 7.38 -25.38 4.24
N GLY A 205 7.96 -24.62 5.19
CA GLY A 205 7.24 -23.90 6.24
C GLY A 205 6.26 -22.83 5.77
N GLN A 206 6.32 -22.39 4.50
CA GLN A 206 5.35 -21.45 3.93
C GLN A 206 4.08 -22.14 3.40
N THR A 207 4.08 -23.46 3.28
CA THR A 207 2.99 -24.24 2.67
C THR A 207 2.22 -24.99 3.74
N LEU A 208 1.39 -24.26 4.48
CA LEU A 208 0.66 -24.79 5.64
C LEU A 208 -0.33 -25.92 5.30
N ASP A 209 -0.78 -25.99 4.04
CA ASP A 209 -1.72 -27.01 3.55
C ASP A 209 -1.04 -28.34 3.13
N LEU A 210 0.30 -28.39 3.17
CA LEU A 210 1.07 -29.57 2.77
C LEU A 210 0.71 -30.85 3.56
N PRO A 211 0.47 -30.82 4.88
CA PRO A 211 0.04 -32.02 5.62
C PRO A 211 -1.26 -32.63 5.09
N HIS A 212 -2.23 -31.80 4.71
CA HIS A 212 -3.48 -32.27 4.12
C HIS A 212 -3.23 -32.92 2.76
N ALA A 213 -2.47 -32.25 1.89
CA ALA A 213 -2.10 -32.79 0.58
C ALA A 213 -1.33 -34.12 0.70
N VAL A 214 -0.42 -34.25 1.66
CA VAL A 214 0.31 -35.50 1.91
C VAL A 214 -0.62 -36.65 2.28
N LYS A 215 -1.59 -36.43 3.18
CA LYS A 215 -2.58 -37.45 3.55
C LYS A 215 -3.37 -37.92 2.34
N GLU A 216 -3.77 -36.99 1.48
CA GLU A 216 -4.52 -37.31 0.28
C GLU A 216 -3.66 -38.05 -0.76
N LEU A 217 -2.45 -37.57 -1.05
CA LEU A 217 -1.51 -38.20 -2.00
C LEU A 217 -1.11 -39.62 -1.58
N THR A 218 -0.91 -39.86 -0.28
CA THR A 218 -0.63 -41.21 0.25
C THR A 218 -1.86 -42.11 0.14
N SER A 219 -3.07 -41.61 0.43
CA SER A 219 -4.32 -42.37 0.26
C SER A 219 -4.60 -42.74 -1.20
N GLN A 220 -4.15 -41.92 -2.15
CA GLN A 220 -4.24 -42.18 -3.59
C GLN A 220 -3.13 -43.10 -4.12
N GLY A 221 -2.16 -43.50 -3.28
CA GLY A 221 -1.03 -44.34 -3.68
C GLY A 221 0.02 -43.65 -4.56
N LEU A 222 -0.03 -42.32 -4.67
CA LEU A 222 0.95 -41.52 -5.44
C LEU A 222 2.27 -41.31 -4.69
N VAL A 223 2.25 -41.46 -3.37
CA VAL A 223 3.44 -41.42 -2.51
C VAL A 223 3.40 -42.61 -1.57
N ASN A 224 4.52 -43.34 -1.47
CA ASN A 224 4.66 -44.43 -0.51
C ASN A 224 4.71 -43.86 0.92
N ARG A 225 3.74 -44.24 1.75
CA ARG A 225 3.61 -43.77 3.14
C ARG A 225 4.84 -44.07 3.98
N ASP A 226 5.35 -45.29 3.91
CA ASP A 226 6.43 -45.76 4.79
C ASP A 226 7.75 -45.07 4.44
N ALA A 227 8.05 -44.93 3.15
CA ALA A 227 9.20 -44.17 2.67
C ALA A 227 9.12 -42.69 3.07
N LEU A 228 7.91 -42.09 3.02
CA LEU A 228 7.70 -40.71 3.44
C LEU A 228 7.87 -40.54 4.96
N LEU A 229 7.37 -41.48 5.75
CA LEU A 229 7.52 -41.48 7.20
C LEU A 229 9.00 -41.57 7.58
N GLU A 230 9.73 -42.53 7.01
CA GLU A 230 11.18 -42.70 7.22
C GLU A 230 11.94 -41.41 6.87
N HIS A 231 11.60 -40.78 5.75
CA HIS A 231 12.21 -39.51 5.33
C HIS A 231 11.95 -38.38 6.31
N VAL A 232 10.68 -38.19 6.73
CA VAL A 232 10.31 -37.11 7.68
C VAL A 232 11.01 -37.30 9.02
N LEU A 233 11.09 -38.54 9.53
CA LEU A 233 11.80 -38.86 10.75
C LEU A 233 13.31 -38.61 10.60
N THR A 234 13.91 -38.95 9.46
CA THR A 234 15.32 -38.63 9.18
C THR A 234 15.57 -37.12 9.12
N LEU A 235 14.64 -36.34 8.58
CA LEU A 235 14.77 -34.88 8.53
C LEU A 235 14.71 -34.23 9.91
N LEU A 236 13.99 -34.82 10.87
CA LEU A 236 13.90 -34.30 12.24
C LEU A 236 15.19 -34.49 13.05
N THR A 237 16.10 -35.36 12.63
CA THR A 237 17.43 -35.50 13.25
C THR A 237 18.46 -34.54 12.65
N SER A 238 18.09 -33.75 11.64
CA SER A 238 18.95 -32.78 10.97
C SER A 238 18.53 -31.33 11.29
N PRO A 239 19.45 -30.34 11.18
CA PRO A 239 19.09 -28.94 11.35
C PRO A 239 17.98 -28.52 10.37
N GLN A 240 16.84 -28.09 10.91
CA GLN A 240 15.68 -27.63 10.14
C GLN A 240 15.17 -26.31 10.69
N ARG A 241 14.63 -25.45 9.82
CA ARG A 241 14.04 -24.19 10.26
C ARG A 241 12.77 -24.46 11.10
N PRO A 242 12.46 -23.63 12.12
CA PRO A 242 11.25 -23.82 12.94
C PRO A 242 9.94 -23.93 12.14
N ALA A 243 9.80 -23.17 11.05
CA ALA A 243 8.63 -23.22 10.19
C ALA A 243 8.52 -24.57 9.44
N SER A 244 9.62 -25.10 8.94
CA SER A 244 9.63 -26.44 8.31
C SER A 244 9.35 -27.54 9.31
N GLN A 245 9.92 -27.46 10.52
CA GLN A 245 9.62 -28.43 11.58
C GLN A 245 8.14 -28.43 11.99
N LYS A 246 7.43 -27.31 11.90
CA LYS A 246 5.96 -27.26 12.08
C LYS A 246 5.23 -28.06 11.00
N VAL A 247 5.65 -27.93 9.75
CA VAL A 247 5.06 -28.68 8.63
C VAL A 247 5.37 -30.16 8.73
N LEU A 248 6.61 -30.54 9.05
CA LEU A 248 7.00 -31.94 9.30
C LEU A 248 6.18 -32.55 10.45
N ALA A 249 5.96 -31.82 11.54
CA ALA A 249 5.08 -32.25 12.62
C ALA A 249 3.62 -32.42 12.17
N GLY A 250 3.14 -31.53 11.31
CA GLY A 250 1.83 -31.66 10.68
C GLY A 250 1.72 -32.90 9.79
N VAL A 251 2.76 -33.21 9.02
CA VAL A 251 2.84 -34.42 8.20
C VAL A 251 2.79 -35.67 9.06
N LEU A 252 3.58 -35.74 10.15
CA LEU A 252 3.53 -36.87 11.10
C LEU A 252 2.11 -37.07 11.68
N ALA A 253 1.43 -35.97 12.04
CA ALA A 253 0.05 -36.05 12.52
C ALA A 253 -0.92 -36.53 11.42
N ALA A 254 -0.71 -36.10 10.18
CA ALA A 254 -1.54 -36.47 9.04
C ALA A 254 -1.36 -37.94 8.61
N LEU A 255 -0.16 -38.49 8.81
CA LEU A 255 0.17 -39.91 8.59
C LEU A 255 -0.25 -40.84 9.73
N GLU A 256 -0.78 -40.27 10.82
CA GLU A 256 -1.30 -41.01 12.00
C GLU A 256 -0.24 -41.95 12.59
N VAL A 257 0.98 -41.43 12.78
CA VAL A 257 2.15 -42.19 13.24
C VAL A 257 1.95 -42.73 14.65
N THR A 258 2.19 -44.03 14.81
CA THR A 258 2.14 -44.78 16.07
C THR A 258 3.53 -44.96 16.69
N ALA A 259 3.57 -45.32 17.98
CA ALA A 259 4.81 -45.55 18.71
C ALA A 259 5.70 -46.66 18.11
N GLU A 260 5.09 -47.72 17.56
CA GLU A 260 5.79 -48.88 16.99
C GLU A 260 6.53 -48.55 15.68
N GLU A 261 6.10 -47.51 14.98
CA GLU A 261 6.67 -47.09 13.69
C GLU A 261 7.93 -46.21 13.85
N ILE A 262 8.34 -45.91 15.09
CA ILE A 262 9.45 -45.00 15.38
C ILE A 262 10.77 -45.77 15.43
N PRO A 263 11.72 -45.53 14.50
CA PRO A 263 12.97 -46.24 14.45
C PRO A 263 13.83 -45.91 15.68
N GLY A 264 14.26 -46.93 16.40
CA GLY A 264 15.05 -46.76 17.63
C GLY A 264 14.25 -46.39 18.88
N GLY A 265 12.91 -46.39 18.81
CA GLY A 265 12.01 -46.24 19.96
C GLY A 265 12.21 -44.94 20.75
N LEU A 266 12.18 -45.04 22.08
CA LEU A 266 12.28 -43.86 22.96
C LEU A 266 13.62 -43.12 22.79
N THR A 267 14.72 -43.82 22.59
CA THR A 267 16.06 -43.21 22.41
C THR A 267 16.08 -42.20 21.27
N TYR A 268 15.48 -42.56 20.13
CA TYR A 268 15.32 -41.64 19.01
C TYR A 268 14.47 -40.43 19.39
N MET A 269 13.34 -40.65 20.06
CA MET A 269 12.43 -39.58 20.50
C MET A 269 13.11 -38.59 21.44
N LEU A 270 13.90 -39.07 22.41
CA LEU A 270 14.62 -38.20 23.34
C LEU A 270 15.56 -37.25 22.59
N GLY A 271 16.31 -37.75 21.60
CA GLY A 271 17.19 -36.93 20.76
C GLY A 271 16.43 -35.87 19.95
N VAL A 272 15.32 -36.25 19.32
CA VAL A 272 14.47 -35.34 18.53
C VAL A 272 13.80 -34.29 19.41
N LEU A 273 13.19 -34.69 20.54
CA LEU A 273 12.49 -33.80 21.47
C LEU A 273 13.44 -32.78 22.11
N ALA A 274 14.67 -33.17 22.42
CA ALA A 274 15.67 -32.27 22.98
C ALA A 274 16.01 -31.12 22.02
N THR A 275 16.09 -31.39 20.71
CA THR A 275 16.67 -30.49 19.71
C THR A 275 15.66 -29.81 18.79
N SER A 276 14.44 -30.33 18.67
CA SER A 276 13.43 -29.83 17.73
C SER A 276 12.62 -28.64 18.26
N HIS A 277 11.84 -27.97 17.42
CA HIS A 277 10.93 -26.89 17.76
C HIS A 277 9.69 -27.42 18.51
N GLY A 278 9.06 -26.57 19.32
CA GLY A 278 7.93 -26.94 20.19
C GLY A 278 6.74 -27.62 19.50
N SER A 279 6.52 -27.39 18.20
CA SER A 279 5.48 -28.06 17.41
C SER A 279 5.75 -29.56 17.22
N VAL A 280 7.01 -29.92 16.97
CA VAL A 280 7.43 -31.33 16.85
C VAL A 280 7.23 -32.03 18.18
N GLY A 281 7.65 -31.38 19.27
CA GLY A 281 7.44 -31.94 20.60
C GLY A 281 5.96 -32.07 20.96
N SER A 282 5.09 -31.18 20.50
CA SER A 282 3.64 -31.35 20.69
C SER A 282 3.07 -32.55 19.93
N ALA A 283 3.60 -32.86 18.74
CA ALA A 283 3.14 -33.96 17.91
C ALA A 283 3.67 -35.31 18.39
N LEU A 284 4.93 -35.38 18.82
CA LEU A 284 5.62 -36.63 19.16
C LEU A 284 5.59 -37.00 20.64
N LEU A 285 5.34 -36.05 21.55
CA LEU A 285 5.31 -36.34 22.99
C LEU A 285 4.31 -37.44 23.39
N PRO A 286 3.10 -37.57 22.80
CA PRO A 286 2.22 -38.70 23.09
C PRO A 286 2.87 -40.06 22.82
N ASN A 287 3.54 -40.22 21.67
CA ASN A 287 4.26 -41.44 21.31
C ASN A 287 5.46 -41.70 22.25
N ALA A 288 6.19 -40.66 22.67
CA ALA A 288 7.28 -40.82 23.63
C ALA A 288 6.79 -41.27 25.03
N ILE A 289 5.61 -40.81 25.46
CA ILE A 289 4.97 -41.25 26.72
C ILE A 289 4.52 -42.71 26.62
N GLU A 290 4.06 -43.15 25.45
CA GLU A 290 3.70 -44.55 25.20
C GLU A 290 4.93 -45.47 25.22
N LEU A 291 6.05 -45.02 24.65
CA LEU A 291 7.31 -45.76 24.62
C LEU A 291 8.05 -45.80 25.97
N ALA A 292 7.79 -44.85 26.88
CA ALA A 292 8.37 -44.87 28.23
C ALA A 292 7.66 -45.92 29.11
N THR A 293 8.32 -47.04 29.34
CA THR A 293 7.78 -48.21 30.08
C THR A 293 8.49 -48.46 31.40
N THR A 294 9.66 -47.86 31.62
CA THR A 294 10.44 -47.98 32.86
C THR A 294 10.61 -46.64 33.58
N ALA A 295 11.02 -46.70 34.85
CA ALA A 295 11.31 -45.53 35.67
C ALA A 295 12.43 -44.64 35.09
N GLU A 296 13.49 -45.28 34.59
CA GLU A 296 14.65 -44.63 33.97
C GLU A 296 14.22 -43.86 32.70
N GLU A 297 13.46 -44.52 31.83
CA GLU A 297 12.92 -43.93 30.59
C GLU A 297 12.01 -42.72 30.85
N LEU A 298 11.14 -42.80 31.86
CA LEU A 298 10.30 -41.68 32.26
C LEU A 298 11.14 -40.52 32.81
N THR A 299 12.18 -40.83 33.58
CA THR A 299 13.10 -39.82 34.13
C THR A 299 13.82 -39.08 33.01
N ASP A 300 14.36 -39.81 32.03
CA ASP A 300 15.04 -39.24 30.86
C ASP A 300 14.11 -38.35 30.03
N LEU A 301 12.88 -38.81 29.74
CA LEU A 301 11.88 -38.00 29.06
C LEU A 301 11.56 -36.73 29.84
N THR A 302 11.49 -36.83 31.16
CA THR A 302 11.19 -35.69 32.03
C THR A 302 12.33 -34.67 32.05
N MET A 303 13.58 -35.13 32.10
CA MET A 303 14.75 -34.25 31.98
C MET A 303 14.73 -33.49 30.65
N VAL A 304 14.53 -34.20 29.53
CA VAL A 304 14.45 -33.59 28.20
C VAL A 304 13.36 -32.52 28.15
N ILE A 305 12.13 -32.83 28.56
CA ILE A 305 11.00 -31.88 28.54
C ILE A 305 11.15 -30.74 29.55
N SER A 306 11.81 -30.97 30.70
CA SER A 306 12.05 -29.93 31.70
C SER A 306 12.99 -28.84 31.18
N GLY A 307 14.02 -29.22 30.41
CA GLY A 307 14.98 -28.30 29.79
C GLY A 307 14.38 -27.43 28.67
N ARG A 308 13.16 -27.75 28.22
CA ARG A 308 12.46 -27.01 27.17
C ARG A 308 11.79 -25.73 27.71
N PRO A 309 11.74 -24.63 26.94
CA PRO A 309 10.99 -23.43 27.33
C PRO A 309 9.46 -23.58 27.19
N GLU A 310 8.96 -24.56 26.42
CA GLU A 310 7.54 -24.66 26.07
C GLU A 310 6.66 -25.22 27.20
N LYS A 311 5.81 -24.36 27.80
CA LYS A 311 4.92 -24.73 28.93
C LYS A 311 3.87 -25.79 28.58
N ALA A 312 3.41 -25.84 27.32
CA ALA A 312 2.37 -26.76 26.89
C ALA A 312 2.83 -28.23 26.98
N GLN A 313 4.07 -28.51 26.60
CA GLN A 313 4.65 -29.86 26.65
C GLN A 313 4.85 -30.33 28.08
N LYS A 314 5.37 -29.46 28.96
CA LYS A 314 5.47 -29.74 30.40
C LYS A 314 4.10 -30.07 31.01
N ALA A 315 3.06 -29.32 30.62
CA ALA A 315 1.70 -29.58 31.07
C ALA A 315 1.12 -30.90 30.55
N THR A 316 1.44 -31.28 29.30
CA THR A 316 1.03 -32.56 28.71
C THR A 316 1.70 -33.74 29.42
N LEU A 317 3.02 -33.70 29.65
CA LEU A 317 3.73 -34.75 30.38
C LEU A 317 3.22 -34.87 31.83
N LEU A 318 3.04 -33.75 32.52
CA LEU A 318 2.46 -33.74 33.88
C LEU A 318 1.05 -34.36 33.92
N ARG A 319 0.23 -34.14 32.89
CA ARG A 319 -1.10 -34.77 32.79
C ARG A 319 -0.98 -36.27 32.58
N ALA A 320 -0.05 -36.71 31.72
CA ALA A 320 0.15 -38.12 31.43
C ALA A 320 0.67 -38.91 32.64
N MET A 321 1.59 -38.35 33.41
CA MET A 321 2.08 -38.94 34.68
C MET A 321 0.96 -39.19 35.70
N ARG A 322 -0.13 -38.41 35.65
CA ARG A 322 -1.32 -38.58 36.51
C ARG A 322 -2.33 -39.58 35.94
N SER A 323 -2.22 -39.94 34.67
CA SER A 323 -3.15 -40.83 33.99
C SER A 323 -3.11 -42.24 34.60
N LYS A 324 -4.16 -43.03 34.39
CA LYS A 324 -4.15 -44.44 34.80
C LYS A 324 -3.18 -45.28 33.95
N ASP A 325 -3.00 -44.87 32.69
CA ASP A 325 -2.21 -45.60 31.70
C ASP A 325 -0.72 -45.65 32.04
N VAL A 326 -0.11 -44.50 32.34
CA VAL A 326 1.30 -44.46 32.80
C VAL A 326 1.46 -45.18 34.15
N ARG A 327 0.47 -45.03 35.05
CA ARG A 327 0.48 -45.70 36.37
C ARG A 327 0.28 -47.21 36.31
N SER A 328 -0.25 -47.76 35.22
CA SER A 328 -0.28 -49.21 35.02
C SER A 328 1.05 -49.78 34.53
N ARG A 329 1.97 -48.93 34.04
CA ARG A 329 3.26 -49.32 33.48
C ARG A 329 4.43 -49.00 34.42
N ILE A 330 4.35 -47.90 35.16
CA ILE A 330 5.42 -47.37 36.02
C ILE A 330 4.86 -47.19 37.44
N ALA A 331 5.65 -47.57 38.45
CA ALA A 331 5.26 -47.44 39.85
C ALA A 331 5.06 -45.96 40.24
N VAL A 332 4.15 -45.70 41.19
CA VAL A 332 3.80 -44.32 41.58
C VAL A 332 4.99 -43.61 42.23
N GLU A 333 5.82 -44.35 42.95
CA GLU A 333 7.03 -43.88 43.59
C GLU A 333 8.02 -43.31 42.56
N ASP A 334 8.23 -44.02 41.45
CA ASP A 334 9.13 -43.59 40.37
C ASP A 334 8.56 -42.37 39.62
N ILE A 335 7.24 -42.30 39.44
CA ILE A 335 6.57 -41.12 38.86
C ILE A 335 6.79 -39.90 39.77
N LEU A 336 6.65 -40.06 41.08
CA LEU A 336 6.87 -39.00 42.06
C LEU A 336 8.33 -38.54 42.11
N GLU A 337 9.30 -39.43 41.82
CA GLU A 337 10.71 -39.09 41.71
C GLU A 337 11.01 -38.25 40.45
N ALA A 338 10.35 -38.54 39.33
CA ALA A 338 10.53 -37.77 38.09
C ALA A 338 9.88 -36.38 38.12
N MET A 339 8.70 -36.23 38.75
CA MET A 339 7.91 -34.97 38.73
C MET A 339 8.67 -33.69 39.17
N PRO A 340 9.50 -33.68 40.23
CA PRO A 340 10.31 -32.53 40.62
C PRO A 340 11.14 -31.92 39.50
N LEU A 341 11.62 -32.74 38.56
CA LEU A 341 12.42 -32.30 37.43
C LEU A 341 11.65 -31.30 36.55
N LEU A 342 10.33 -31.45 36.40
CA LEU A 342 9.48 -30.51 35.64
C LEU A 342 9.35 -29.13 36.30
N ALA A 343 9.59 -29.01 37.60
CA ALA A 343 9.52 -27.73 38.31
C ALA A 343 10.79 -26.88 38.11
N ASN A 344 11.91 -27.48 37.70
CA ASN A 344 13.19 -26.79 37.56
C ASN A 344 13.15 -25.76 36.41
N GLY A 345 13.51 -24.50 36.68
CA GLY A 345 13.47 -23.40 35.71
C GLY A 345 12.07 -23.00 35.20
N ALA A 346 10.99 -23.54 35.79
CA ALA A 346 9.62 -23.20 35.42
C ALA A 346 9.14 -21.91 36.12
N ASP A 347 8.09 -21.28 35.59
CA ASP A 347 7.44 -20.18 36.31
C ASP A 347 6.80 -20.68 37.63
N SER A 348 6.67 -19.78 38.60
CA SER A 348 6.16 -20.12 39.94
C SER A 348 4.75 -20.72 39.92
N ALA A 349 3.91 -20.35 38.95
CA ALA A 349 2.56 -20.89 38.80
C ALA A 349 2.56 -22.33 38.25
N PHE A 350 3.53 -22.69 37.40
CA PHE A 350 3.72 -24.05 36.91
C PHE A 350 4.37 -24.94 37.99
N ALA A 351 5.38 -24.44 38.71
CA ALA A 351 5.98 -25.15 39.84
C ALA A 351 4.93 -25.52 40.89
N GLN A 352 4.01 -24.61 41.24
CA GLN A 352 2.88 -24.91 42.12
C GLN A 352 1.95 -26.00 41.58
N ARG A 353 1.72 -26.06 40.25
CA ARG A 353 0.92 -27.13 39.64
C ARG A 353 1.62 -28.49 39.74
N VAL A 354 2.93 -28.54 39.58
CA VAL A 354 3.73 -29.75 39.80
C VAL A 354 3.64 -30.18 41.26
N SER A 355 3.85 -29.27 42.22
CA SER A 355 3.74 -29.60 43.65
C SER A 355 2.34 -30.08 44.06
N ARG A 356 1.27 -29.49 43.51
CA ARG A 356 -0.11 -29.98 43.73
C ARG A 356 -0.30 -31.37 43.14
N ALA A 357 0.13 -31.59 41.90
CA ALA A 357 0.01 -32.90 41.27
C ALA A 357 0.82 -33.97 42.01
N MET A 358 2.01 -33.62 42.52
CA MET A 358 2.78 -34.48 43.41
C MET A 358 2.02 -34.73 44.71
N SER A 359 1.40 -33.73 45.33
CA SER A 359 0.61 -33.91 46.57
C SER A 359 -0.64 -34.77 46.36
N ASP A 360 -1.24 -34.71 45.16
CA ASP A 360 -2.37 -35.57 44.77
C ASP A 360 -1.94 -37.04 44.61
N LEU A 361 -0.65 -37.29 44.31
CA LEU A 361 -0.08 -38.62 44.03
C LEU A 361 0.76 -39.17 45.20
N ALA A 362 1.35 -38.29 46.00
CA ALA A 362 2.26 -38.60 47.09
C ALA A 362 1.48 -38.88 48.37
N PRO A 363 1.89 -39.91 49.12
CA PRO A 363 1.63 -39.93 50.55
C PRO A 363 2.32 -38.70 51.17
N THR A 364 1.55 -37.91 51.92
CA THR A 364 1.89 -36.60 52.47
C THR A 364 3.33 -36.45 53.01
N GLY A 365 4.14 -35.57 52.37
CA GLY A 365 5.09 -34.68 53.05
C GLY A 365 6.54 -34.64 52.53
N THR A 366 6.95 -33.58 51.80
CA THR A 366 8.22 -32.80 51.92
C THR A 366 8.45 -31.83 50.72
N ALA A 367 9.09 -30.66 50.94
CA ALA A 367 9.43 -29.66 49.91
C ALA A 367 10.74 -28.89 50.21
N GLY A 368 11.50 -28.47 49.18
CA GLY A 368 12.73 -27.65 49.27
C GLY A 368 13.10 -26.91 47.95
N THR A 369 13.93 -25.84 48.02
CA THR A 369 14.13 -24.75 47.01
C THR A 369 15.62 -24.43 46.71
N ARG A 370 15.99 -23.92 45.50
CA ARG A 370 17.28 -23.20 45.15
C ARG A 370 17.20 -22.31 43.86
N THR A 371 18.16 -21.37 43.70
CA THR A 371 18.39 -20.38 42.58
C THR A 371 19.90 -20.17 42.26
N GLY A 372 20.28 -19.62 41.08
CA GLY A 372 21.67 -19.34 40.63
C GLY A 372 21.88 -18.04 39.78
N GLU A 373 23.14 -17.57 39.65
CA GLU A 373 23.63 -16.23 39.18
C GLU A 373 24.17 -16.16 37.71
N ALA A 374 24.32 -14.93 37.15
CA ALA A 374 24.78 -14.61 35.76
C ALA A 374 25.88 -13.50 35.68
N SER A 375 26.65 -13.48 34.57
CA SER A 375 27.90 -12.69 34.33
C SER A 375 27.73 -11.22 33.84
N GLN A 376 28.73 -10.33 34.07
CA GLN A 376 28.71 -8.87 33.79
C GLN A 376 29.42 -8.44 32.46
N PRO A 377 29.02 -7.32 31.79
CA PRO A 377 29.59 -6.81 30.51
C PRO A 377 30.81 -5.86 30.64
N THR A 378 31.60 -5.69 29.57
CA THR A 378 32.87 -4.90 29.48
C THR A 378 32.80 -3.78 28.43
N ALA A 379 33.44 -2.62 28.66
CA ALA A 379 33.48 -1.47 27.74
C ALA A 379 34.42 -1.65 26.54
N LEU A 380 34.05 -1.06 25.40
CA LEU A 380 34.62 -1.18 24.05
C LEU A 380 35.16 0.15 23.48
N GLY A 381 34.93 1.28 24.15
CA GLY A 381 35.44 2.60 23.74
C GLY A 381 34.58 3.31 22.69
N LEU A 382 33.27 3.04 22.66
CA LEU A 382 32.34 3.58 21.65
C LEU A 382 32.02 5.07 21.85
N TRP A 383 32.21 5.61 23.07
CA TRP A 383 31.89 7.00 23.40
C TRP A 383 32.74 8.03 22.66
N ASP A 384 34.00 7.70 22.42
CA ASP A 384 34.97 8.62 21.79
C ASP A 384 35.08 8.44 20.27
N LEU A 385 34.35 7.48 19.71
CA LEU A 385 34.25 7.31 18.26
C LEU A 385 33.52 8.51 17.64
N ARG A 386 33.96 8.92 16.45
CA ARG A 386 33.29 9.94 15.66
C ARG A 386 32.33 9.29 14.66
N PRO A 387 31.18 9.90 14.37
CA PRO A 387 30.26 9.41 13.35
C PRO A 387 31.00 9.26 12.02
N THR A 388 30.99 8.05 11.47
CA THR A 388 31.65 7.73 10.20
C THR A 388 30.56 7.47 9.16
N PRO A 389 30.07 8.48 8.43
CA PRO A 389 29.16 8.23 7.33
C PRO A 389 29.85 7.31 6.32
N ALA A 390 29.10 6.37 5.73
CA ALA A 390 29.59 5.62 4.60
C ALA A 390 30.00 6.63 3.52
N GLY A 391 31.21 6.51 2.98
CA GLY A 391 31.71 7.50 2.01
C GLY A 391 30.72 7.67 0.85
N THR A 392 30.61 8.88 0.30
CA THR A 392 29.66 9.26 -0.77
C THR A 392 29.73 8.37 -2.03
N ASP A 393 30.73 7.51 -2.14
CA ASP A 393 30.92 6.54 -3.23
C ASP A 393 30.05 5.28 -3.12
N THR A 394 29.38 5.06 -1.98
CA THR A 394 28.47 3.90 -1.79
C THR A 394 27.00 4.23 -1.91
N GLN A 395 26.60 5.44 -2.32
CA GLN A 395 25.21 5.66 -2.74
C GLN A 395 24.93 4.76 -3.95
N PRO A 396 24.14 3.68 -3.80
CA PRO A 396 23.87 2.83 -4.93
C PRO A 396 22.97 3.66 -5.86
N ARG A 397 23.40 3.86 -7.11
CA ARG A 397 22.75 4.75 -8.08
C ARG A 397 21.30 4.38 -8.45
N TYR A 398 20.74 3.33 -7.85
CA TYR A 398 19.42 2.75 -8.17
C TYR A 398 18.34 2.98 -7.12
N TRP A 399 18.53 3.97 -6.26
CA TRP A 399 17.63 4.27 -5.17
C TRP A 399 16.65 5.35 -5.65
N THR A 400 15.41 4.96 -5.95
CA THR A 400 14.48 5.71 -6.81
C THR A 400 13.66 6.79 -6.06
N TRP A 401 12.76 7.48 -6.78
CA TRP A 401 11.85 8.52 -6.29
C TRP A 401 10.97 8.14 -5.08
N TRP A 402 10.79 6.85 -4.76
CA TRP A 402 10.06 6.43 -3.54
C TRP A 402 10.91 6.56 -2.26
N GLU A 403 12.24 6.52 -2.33
CA GLU A 403 13.14 6.59 -1.16
C GLU A 403 13.44 8.01 -0.68
N GLN A 404 13.21 9.03 -1.52
CA GLN A 404 13.11 10.42 -1.05
C GLN A 404 12.00 10.63 -0.01
N ARG A 405 11.12 9.63 0.18
CA ARG A 405 10.04 9.64 1.18
C ARG A 405 10.33 8.79 2.41
N ALA A 406 11.43 8.03 2.48
CA ALA A 406 11.69 7.18 3.65
C ALA A 406 11.83 8.04 4.91
N THR A 407 10.97 7.81 5.90
CA THR A 407 11.01 8.52 7.19
C THR A 407 11.26 7.57 8.35
N TRP A 408 11.83 8.11 9.44
CA TRP A 408 11.94 7.39 10.71
C TRP A 408 10.59 6.92 11.25
N ALA A 409 9.48 7.64 10.96
CA ALA A 409 8.14 7.23 11.37
C ALA A 409 7.69 5.93 10.69
N GLU A 410 7.95 5.78 9.38
CA GLU A 410 7.64 4.57 8.63
C GLU A 410 8.53 3.42 9.10
N PHE A 411 9.85 3.62 9.11
CA PHE A 411 10.79 2.56 9.48
C PHE A 411 10.56 2.01 10.89
N LEU A 412 10.23 2.88 11.86
CA LEU A 412 9.98 2.48 13.24
C LEU A 412 8.57 1.90 13.46
N HIS A 413 7.70 1.89 12.45
CA HIS A 413 6.38 1.28 12.53
C HIS A 413 6.45 -0.23 12.18
N PRO A 414 5.83 -1.14 12.95
CA PRO A 414 5.98 -2.60 12.81
C PRO A 414 5.43 -3.20 11.50
N LYS A 415 4.81 -2.37 10.66
CA LYS A 415 4.20 -2.80 9.38
C LYS A 415 4.88 -2.20 8.14
N HIS A 416 5.80 -1.25 8.29
CA HIS A 416 6.40 -0.52 7.17
C HIS A 416 7.92 -0.75 7.14
N HIS A 417 8.33 -2.02 7.14
CA HIS A 417 9.73 -2.38 6.96
C HIS A 417 9.96 -2.71 5.48
N GLN A 418 10.69 -1.85 4.78
CA GLN A 418 11.25 -2.17 3.47
C GLN A 418 12.76 -2.45 3.62
N ASP A 419 13.26 -3.39 2.85
CA ASP A 419 14.69 -3.71 2.81
C ASP A 419 15.46 -2.46 2.34
N GLY A 420 16.56 -2.11 3.02
CA GLY A 420 17.40 -0.95 2.66
C GLY A 420 17.06 0.38 3.36
N GLN A 421 15.82 0.58 3.85
CA GLN A 421 15.42 1.84 4.51
C GLN A 421 16.26 2.15 5.76
N ARG A 422 16.63 1.10 6.51
CA ARG A 422 17.44 1.26 7.74
C ARG A 422 18.81 1.83 7.41
N GLU A 423 19.49 1.23 6.44
CA GLU A 423 20.84 1.60 6.04
C GLU A 423 20.88 3.07 5.59
N PHE A 424 19.91 3.48 4.76
CA PHE A 424 19.76 4.87 4.30
C PHE A 424 19.47 5.86 5.44
N LEU A 425 18.49 5.55 6.31
CA LEU A 425 18.13 6.43 7.42
C LEU A 425 19.27 6.55 8.45
N VAL A 426 19.99 5.46 8.73
CA VAL A 426 21.18 5.45 9.58
C VAL A 426 22.29 6.27 8.94
N GLU A 427 22.54 6.14 7.63
CA GLU A 427 23.53 6.93 6.90
C GLU A 427 23.21 8.43 6.94
N GLN A 428 21.95 8.82 6.73
CA GLN A 428 21.51 10.22 6.88
C GLN A 428 21.73 10.73 8.30
N ALA A 429 21.39 9.94 9.31
CA ALA A 429 21.59 10.33 10.70
C ALA A 429 23.07 10.46 11.05
N LEU A 430 23.94 9.54 10.58
CA LEU A 430 25.39 9.62 10.78
C LEU A 430 26.00 10.83 10.06
N THR A 431 25.52 11.15 8.85
CA THR A 431 25.93 12.34 8.11
C THR A 431 25.56 13.60 8.88
N ALA A 432 24.31 13.68 9.35
CA ALA A 432 23.85 14.78 10.19
C ALA A 432 24.61 14.87 11.53
N MET A 433 25.05 13.75 12.09
CA MET A 433 25.87 13.75 13.32
C MET A 433 27.30 14.22 13.04
N ALA A 434 27.85 13.88 11.88
CA ALA A 434 29.20 14.27 11.46
C ALA A 434 29.28 15.77 11.12
N ASP A 435 28.24 16.33 10.49
CA ASP A 435 28.17 17.76 10.14
C ASP A 435 27.58 18.64 11.26
N GLY A 436 27.05 18.03 12.33
CA GLY A 436 26.47 18.71 13.49
C GLY A 436 25.00 19.11 13.35
N SER A 437 24.34 18.82 12.23
CA SER A 437 22.92 19.11 11.99
C SER A 437 21.94 18.15 12.69
N PHE A 438 22.41 17.03 13.24
CA PHE A 438 21.56 16.06 13.96
C PHE A 438 20.87 16.65 15.20
N GLY A 439 21.42 17.72 15.77
CA GLY A 439 20.86 18.42 16.92
C GLY A 439 20.66 17.49 18.13
N SER A 440 19.44 17.44 18.67
CA SER A 440 19.05 16.56 19.78
C SER A 440 18.56 15.16 19.33
N GLY A 441 18.69 14.83 18.04
CA GLY A 441 18.11 13.62 17.46
C GLY A 441 16.60 13.68 17.30
N GLY A 442 16.03 14.88 17.16
CA GLY A 442 14.58 15.09 17.00
C GLY A 442 13.99 14.35 15.79
N SER A 443 14.77 14.18 14.72
CA SER A 443 14.38 13.42 13.52
C SER A 443 14.06 11.95 13.78
N ILE A 444 14.61 11.35 14.85
CA ILE A 444 14.33 9.97 15.28
C ILE A 444 13.42 9.97 16.52
N GLY A 445 13.74 10.82 17.49
CA GLY A 445 13.08 10.85 18.80
C GLY A 445 11.61 11.25 18.73
N ALA A 446 11.25 12.26 17.93
CA ALA A 446 9.86 12.69 17.81
C ALA A 446 8.96 11.63 17.13
N PRO A 447 9.36 11.02 16.00
CA PRO A 447 8.63 9.88 15.44
C PRO A 447 8.49 8.70 16.40
N ALA A 448 9.57 8.32 17.10
CA ALA A 448 9.53 7.22 18.07
C ALA A 448 8.57 7.51 19.23
N ALA A 449 8.57 8.74 19.76
CA ALA A 449 7.66 9.17 20.82
C ALA A 449 6.19 9.13 20.36
N ALA A 450 5.89 9.64 19.16
CA ALA A 450 4.55 9.58 18.59
C ALA A 450 4.07 8.12 18.41
N LEU A 451 4.97 7.23 17.96
CA LEU A 451 4.68 5.81 17.82
C LEU A 451 4.49 5.10 19.18
N ILE A 452 5.20 5.51 20.23
CA ILE A 452 4.98 5.01 21.60
C ILE A 452 3.59 5.41 22.10
N GLU A 453 3.20 6.67 21.91
CA GLU A 453 1.88 7.18 22.28
C GLU A 453 0.76 6.44 21.55
N ALA A 454 0.97 6.15 20.26
CA ALA A 454 0.06 5.34 19.45
C ALA A 454 0.09 3.84 19.78
N GLY A 455 1.06 3.36 20.58
CA GLY A 455 1.26 1.92 20.84
C GLY A 455 1.72 1.13 19.60
N LYS A 456 2.37 1.81 18.65
CA LYS A 456 2.79 1.30 17.34
C LYS A 456 4.31 1.37 17.14
N LEU A 457 5.13 1.52 18.19
CA LEU A 457 6.59 1.47 18.06
C LEU A 457 7.08 0.02 17.85
N SER A 458 7.82 -0.21 16.77
CA SER A 458 8.64 -1.42 16.58
C SER A 458 9.94 -1.29 17.37
N VAL A 459 9.92 -1.74 18.62
CA VAL A 459 11.09 -1.67 19.51
C VAL A 459 12.28 -2.44 18.92
N SER A 460 12.03 -3.53 18.19
CA SER A 460 13.11 -4.28 17.52
C SER A 460 13.78 -3.48 16.41
N ALA A 461 13.03 -2.70 15.62
CA ALA A 461 13.60 -1.87 14.56
C ALA A 461 14.39 -0.70 15.16
N PHE A 462 13.86 -0.10 16.24
CA PHE A 462 14.55 0.94 16.98
C PHE A 462 15.87 0.45 17.59
N ILE A 463 15.89 -0.73 18.23
CA ILE A 463 17.11 -1.35 18.77
C ILE A 463 18.16 -1.53 17.66
N LYS A 464 17.79 -2.11 16.52
CA LYS A 464 18.72 -2.31 15.39
C LYS A 464 19.32 -1.00 14.89
N ALA A 465 18.49 0.05 14.76
CA ALA A 465 18.99 1.37 14.37
C ALA A 465 19.93 1.98 15.42
N LEU A 466 19.66 1.79 16.72
CA LEU A 466 20.59 2.21 17.77
C LEU A 466 21.91 1.45 17.69
N ASP A 467 21.87 0.12 17.54
CA ASP A 467 23.08 -0.70 17.42
C ASP A 467 23.96 -0.24 16.25
N ASP A 468 23.35 0.00 15.08
CA ASP A 468 24.05 0.48 13.88
C ASP A 468 24.62 1.89 14.08
N LEU A 469 23.85 2.82 14.67
CA LEU A 469 24.31 4.18 14.98
C LEU A 469 25.46 4.17 16.00
N PHE A 470 25.36 3.34 17.04
CA PHE A 470 26.34 3.26 18.12
C PHE A 470 27.65 2.66 17.62
N ALA A 471 27.58 1.57 16.84
CA ALA A 471 28.74 0.93 16.24
C ALA A 471 29.47 1.84 15.23
N ALA A 472 28.74 2.71 14.52
CA ALA A 472 29.30 3.63 13.53
C ALA A 472 29.79 4.98 14.11
N GLY A 473 29.93 5.07 15.44
CA GLY A 473 30.46 6.25 16.12
C GLY A 473 29.46 7.38 16.39
N GLY A 474 28.16 7.12 16.22
CA GLY A 474 27.06 8.03 16.58
C GLY A 474 26.61 7.94 18.05
N PHE A 475 27.30 7.16 18.90
CA PHE A 475 26.86 6.85 20.27
C PHE A 475 26.59 8.11 21.11
N ARG A 476 27.56 9.02 21.18
CA ARG A 476 27.49 10.24 21.99
C ARG A 476 26.31 11.14 21.62
N GLN A 477 26.00 11.27 20.33
CA GLN A 477 24.91 12.10 19.81
C GLN A 477 23.54 11.43 19.94
N ALA A 478 23.46 10.11 19.73
CA ALA A 478 22.21 9.36 19.80
C ALA A 478 21.80 8.98 21.24
N TRP A 479 22.73 8.94 22.20
CA TRP A 479 22.45 8.53 23.58
C TRP A 479 21.35 9.35 24.28
N PRO A 480 21.36 10.71 24.25
CA PRO A 480 20.28 11.51 24.85
C PRO A 480 18.91 11.24 24.21
N MET A 481 18.87 11.01 22.90
CA MET A 481 17.65 10.65 22.17
C MET A 481 17.14 9.27 22.62
N ALA A 482 18.02 8.27 22.74
CA ALA A 482 17.67 6.93 23.20
C ALA A 482 17.11 6.95 24.64
N LEU A 483 17.70 7.75 25.54
CA LEU A 483 17.20 7.97 26.90
C LEU A 483 15.80 8.62 26.90
N THR A 484 15.56 9.57 26.00
CA THR A 484 14.25 10.23 25.84
C THR A 484 13.19 9.22 25.39
N VAL A 485 13.50 8.39 24.40
CA VAL A 485 12.58 7.38 23.86
C VAL A 485 12.28 6.27 24.88
N VAL A 486 13.28 5.73 25.58
CA VAL A 486 13.04 4.72 26.62
C VAL A 486 12.25 5.29 27.79
N ASN A 487 12.47 6.55 28.17
CA ASN A 487 11.69 7.23 29.21
C ASN A 487 10.21 7.35 28.79
N ALA A 488 9.93 7.76 27.55
CA ALA A 488 8.57 7.78 27.01
C ALA A 488 7.94 6.37 27.01
N ALA A 489 8.68 5.34 26.60
CA ALA A 489 8.21 3.95 26.58
C ALA A 489 7.90 3.41 27.99
N CYS A 490 8.75 3.75 28.97
CA CYS A 490 8.54 3.45 30.39
C CYS A 490 7.39 4.27 30.99
N GLY A 491 7.02 5.42 30.44
CA GLY A 491 5.87 6.24 30.87
C GLY A 491 4.55 5.89 30.18
N ALA A 492 4.57 5.19 29.05
CA ALA A 492 3.39 4.90 28.24
C ALA A 492 2.32 4.09 29.01
N ALA A 493 1.05 4.41 28.75
CA ALA A 493 -0.10 3.71 29.34
C ALA A 493 -0.09 2.20 29.03
N ARG A 494 0.31 1.84 27.81
CA ARG A 494 0.61 0.48 27.39
C ARG A 494 2.09 0.38 27.05
N LYS A 495 2.85 -0.40 27.82
CA LYS A 495 4.27 -0.63 27.53
C LYS A 495 4.43 -1.31 26.17
N PRO A 496 5.32 -0.84 25.28
CA PRO A 496 5.52 -1.47 23.99
C PRO A 496 6.13 -2.87 24.15
N ALA A 497 5.75 -3.78 23.26
CA ALA A 497 6.34 -5.12 23.23
C ALA A 497 7.84 -5.00 22.93
N GLY A 498 8.68 -5.63 23.77
CA GLY A 498 10.13 -5.54 23.67
C GLY A 498 10.79 -4.46 24.55
N LEU A 499 10.05 -3.73 25.39
CA LEU A 499 10.63 -2.74 26.33
C LEU A 499 11.78 -3.31 27.18
N ALA A 500 11.67 -4.56 27.64
CA ALA A 500 12.74 -5.22 28.39
C ALA A 500 14.02 -5.36 27.55
N ASN A 501 13.89 -5.67 26.26
CA ASN A 501 15.03 -5.79 25.35
C ASN A 501 15.68 -4.42 25.10
N LEU A 502 14.89 -3.35 24.97
CA LEU A 502 15.44 -1.99 24.82
C LEU A 502 16.22 -1.58 26.06
N LEU A 503 15.70 -1.85 27.25
CA LEU A 503 16.40 -1.60 28.52
C LEU A 503 17.68 -2.45 28.62
N ALA A 504 17.65 -3.71 28.20
CA ALA A 504 18.82 -4.59 28.18
C ALA A 504 19.88 -4.11 27.17
N THR A 505 19.47 -3.62 25.99
CA THR A 505 20.38 -3.00 25.00
C THR A 505 21.03 -1.75 25.60
N LEU A 506 20.24 -0.85 26.19
CA LEU A 506 20.79 0.36 26.82
C LEU A 506 21.69 0.03 28.02
N ALA A 507 21.36 -1.01 28.80
CA ALA A 507 22.22 -1.51 29.87
C ALA A 507 23.55 -2.05 29.35
N THR A 508 23.55 -2.71 28.19
CA THR A 508 24.76 -3.19 27.52
C THR A 508 25.68 -2.02 27.14
N TYR A 509 25.12 -0.93 26.60
CA TYR A 509 25.91 0.24 26.20
C TYR A 509 26.18 1.23 27.34
N ALA A 510 25.50 1.12 28.48
CA ALA A 510 25.68 2.03 29.61
C ALA A 510 27.11 2.04 30.16
N VAL A 511 27.86 0.94 30.00
CA VAL A 511 29.28 0.83 30.40
C VAL A 511 30.20 1.77 29.61
N GLU A 512 29.76 2.23 28.44
CA GLU A 512 30.49 3.18 27.60
C GLU A 512 30.30 4.64 28.05
N VAL A 513 29.29 4.91 28.87
CA VAL A 513 28.92 6.28 29.26
C VAL A 513 29.87 6.76 30.37
N PRO A 514 30.54 7.92 30.23
CA PRO A 514 31.38 8.49 31.28
C PRO A 514 30.60 8.63 32.59
N GLU A 515 31.28 8.40 33.72
CA GLU A 515 30.68 8.36 35.05
C GLU A 515 29.72 9.53 35.33
N GLY A 516 28.51 9.23 35.84
CA GLY A 516 27.53 10.23 36.27
C GLY A 516 26.25 10.33 35.43
N GLY A 517 25.86 9.28 34.71
CA GLY A 517 24.59 9.25 33.97
C GLY A 517 23.36 9.30 34.90
N VAL A 518 22.44 10.23 34.65
CA VAL A 518 21.18 10.33 35.38
C VAL A 518 20.13 9.41 34.77
N LEU A 519 19.55 8.53 35.57
CA LEU A 519 18.47 7.64 35.12
C LEU A 519 17.20 8.46 34.82
N PRO A 520 16.56 8.30 33.65
CA PRO A 520 15.34 9.04 33.33
C PRO A 520 14.19 8.74 34.32
N PRO A 521 13.33 9.73 34.66
CA PRO A 521 12.35 9.60 35.76
C PRO A 521 11.38 8.42 35.65
N GLN A 522 10.90 8.11 34.43
CA GLN A 522 9.97 6.99 34.23
C GLN A 522 10.68 5.63 34.28
N VAL A 523 11.97 5.59 33.92
CA VAL A 523 12.82 4.40 34.06
C VAL A 523 13.10 4.15 35.54
N ALA A 524 13.43 5.21 36.29
CA ALA A 524 13.57 5.17 37.74
C ALA A 524 12.28 4.70 38.45
N ALA A 525 11.13 5.26 38.09
CA ALA A 525 9.84 4.83 38.63
C ALA A 525 9.53 3.35 38.32
N LEU A 526 9.86 2.88 37.10
CA LEU A 526 9.72 1.48 36.73
C LEU A 526 10.64 0.58 37.58
N ALA A 527 11.92 0.95 37.73
CA ALA A 527 12.90 0.21 38.52
C ALA A 527 12.51 0.10 40.01
N ALA A 528 12.01 1.20 40.59
CA ALA A 528 11.61 1.28 42.00
C ALA A 528 10.34 0.45 42.33
N GLY A 529 9.50 0.17 41.33
CA GLY A 529 8.26 -0.59 41.50
C GLY A 529 8.45 -1.95 42.19
N THR A 530 7.43 -2.40 42.93
CA THR A 530 7.47 -3.65 43.73
C THR A 530 7.35 -4.94 42.91
N GLY A 531 7.09 -4.82 41.61
CA GLY A 531 6.94 -5.96 40.70
C GLY A 531 8.28 -6.58 40.28
N HIS A 532 8.19 -7.74 39.61
CA HIS A 532 9.32 -8.52 39.10
C HIS A 532 9.18 -8.79 37.60
N SER A 533 8.54 -7.89 36.86
CA SER A 533 8.48 -8.04 35.40
C SER A 533 9.87 -7.90 34.80
N ASN A 534 10.13 -8.53 33.64
CA ASN A 534 11.44 -8.46 32.98
C ASN A 534 11.89 -7.02 32.75
N ALA A 535 10.98 -6.12 32.38
CA ALA A 535 11.31 -4.70 32.19
C ALA A 535 11.74 -4.01 33.51
N GLN A 536 11.22 -4.44 34.66
CA GLN A 536 11.65 -3.90 35.96
C GLN A 536 13.03 -4.43 36.35
N VAL A 537 13.31 -5.71 36.07
CA VAL A 537 14.63 -6.31 36.30
C VAL A 537 15.69 -5.61 35.43
N GLU A 538 15.42 -5.45 34.14
CA GLU A 538 16.35 -4.76 33.23
C GLU A 538 16.46 -3.26 33.54
N ALA A 539 15.39 -2.58 34.00
CA ALA A 539 15.50 -1.19 34.44
C ALA A 539 16.40 -1.02 35.68
N ARG A 540 16.35 -1.96 36.63
CA ARG A 540 17.25 -1.97 37.80
C ARG A 540 18.68 -2.24 37.38
N ARG A 541 18.89 -3.21 36.49
CA ARG A 541 20.21 -3.53 35.93
C ARG A 541 20.81 -2.33 35.18
N PHE A 542 20.01 -1.67 34.35
CA PHE A 542 20.40 -0.48 33.62
C PHE A 542 20.82 0.66 34.57
N GLY A 543 20.00 0.96 35.58
CA GLY A 543 20.31 1.96 36.60
C GLY A 543 21.58 1.64 37.39
N ALA A 544 21.73 0.38 37.81
CA ALA A 544 22.91 -0.13 38.51
C ALA A 544 24.21 0.06 37.71
N ILE A 545 24.20 -0.26 36.42
CA ILE A 545 25.38 -0.06 35.54
C ILE A 545 25.68 1.43 35.40
N LEU A 546 24.67 2.28 35.16
CA LEU A 546 24.85 3.73 35.05
C LEU A 546 25.42 4.38 36.32
N THR A 547 25.09 3.85 37.50
CA THR A 547 25.56 4.37 38.79
C THR A 547 26.78 3.65 39.35
N GLY A 548 27.30 2.62 38.66
CA GLY A 548 28.42 1.82 39.13
C GLY A 548 28.14 1.03 40.42
N THR A 549 26.91 0.57 40.64
CA THR A 549 26.49 -0.22 41.82
C THR A 549 25.86 -1.55 41.41
N ASP A 550 25.69 -2.50 42.32
CA ASP A 550 24.88 -3.70 42.03
C ASP A 550 23.36 -3.37 42.00
N PRO A 551 22.52 -4.20 41.33
CA PRO A 551 21.08 -3.95 41.19
C PRO A 551 20.31 -3.79 42.50
N ASP A 552 20.70 -4.50 43.57
CA ASP A 552 20.01 -4.46 44.85
C ASP A 552 20.38 -3.20 45.64
N THR A 553 21.67 -2.86 45.68
CA THR A 553 22.17 -1.60 46.26
C THR A 553 21.57 -0.39 45.52
N PHE A 554 21.52 -0.44 44.19
CA PHE A 554 20.87 0.59 43.37
C PHE A 554 19.40 0.75 43.76
N LEU A 555 18.65 -0.36 43.87
CA LEU A 555 17.23 -0.33 44.22
C LEU A 555 16.97 0.24 45.61
N VAL A 556 17.80 -0.11 46.60
CA VAL A 556 17.70 0.42 47.96
C VAL A 556 17.93 1.92 47.97
N LYS A 557 19.00 2.39 47.31
CA LYS A 557 19.34 3.81 47.21
C LYS A 557 18.25 4.60 46.49
N LEU A 558 17.78 4.10 45.34
CA LEU A 558 16.72 4.73 44.55
C LEU A 558 15.42 4.86 45.34
N ARG A 559 15.02 3.82 46.10
CA ARG A 559 13.83 3.88 46.95
C ARG A 559 14.00 4.87 48.10
N ALA A 560 15.19 4.93 48.72
CA ALA A 560 15.47 5.91 49.76
C ALA A 560 15.33 7.35 49.21
N GLU A 561 15.93 7.63 48.06
CA GLU A 561 15.84 8.93 47.36
C GLU A 561 14.38 9.29 47.00
N MET A 562 13.60 8.34 46.48
CA MET A 562 12.18 8.57 46.17
C MET A 562 11.30 8.75 47.42
N THR A 563 11.69 8.17 48.57
CA THR A 563 10.94 8.29 49.84
C THR A 563 11.25 9.61 50.55
N ASP A 564 12.47 10.11 50.43
CA ASP A 564 12.88 11.41 50.99
C ASP A 564 12.27 12.58 50.20
N THR A 565 11.99 12.36 48.92
CA THR A 565 11.21 13.26 48.07
C THR A 565 9.70 13.13 48.35
N LYS A 566 9.27 13.49 49.57
CA LYS A 566 7.87 13.39 50.08
C LYS A 566 6.78 14.14 49.29
N SER A 567 7.06 14.71 48.12
CA SER A 567 6.07 15.39 47.28
C SER A 567 5.68 14.67 45.99
N VAL A 568 6.27 13.51 45.65
CA VAL A 568 5.89 12.80 44.42
C VAL A 568 4.71 11.88 44.70
N THR A 569 3.51 12.48 44.81
CA THR A 569 2.24 11.78 44.66
C THR A 569 2.33 10.85 43.45
N ALA A 570 2.22 9.55 43.67
CA ALA A 570 2.07 8.57 42.59
C ALA A 570 1.01 9.10 41.62
N PRO A 571 1.30 9.20 40.31
CA PRO A 571 0.37 9.79 39.36
C PRO A 571 -0.90 8.93 39.37
N ARG A 572 -1.92 9.44 40.07
CA ARG A 572 -3.32 9.05 39.92
C ARG A 572 -3.52 8.91 38.43
N GLN A 573 -3.96 7.73 37.95
CA GLN A 573 -4.18 7.45 36.52
C GLN A 573 -4.69 8.73 35.89
N ALA A 574 -3.80 9.37 35.11
CA ALA A 574 -4.08 10.70 34.63
C ALA A 574 -5.46 10.65 33.96
N PRO A 575 -6.36 11.61 34.23
CA PRO A 575 -7.59 11.70 33.46
C PRO A 575 -7.21 11.50 32.00
N VAL A 576 -7.91 10.60 31.30
CA VAL A 576 -7.60 10.21 29.91
C VAL A 576 -7.17 11.48 29.20
N ARG A 577 -5.87 11.58 28.92
CA ARG A 577 -5.32 12.83 28.39
C ARG A 577 -6.09 13.06 27.11
N VAL A 578 -6.80 14.19 27.06
CA VAL A 578 -7.37 14.71 25.83
C VAL A 578 -6.18 14.75 24.87
N ARG A 579 -6.20 13.83 23.90
CA ARG A 579 -5.16 13.73 22.88
C ARG A 579 -5.20 14.94 21.96
N GLY A 580 -6.24 15.77 22.10
CA GLY A 580 -6.48 16.93 21.28
C GLY A 580 -6.95 16.50 19.91
N LEU A 581 -7.51 15.30 19.74
CA LEU A 581 -7.86 14.78 18.40
C LEU A 581 -8.97 15.59 17.74
N TRP A 582 -9.79 16.28 18.54
CA TRP A 582 -10.79 17.20 18.02
C TRP A 582 -10.20 18.48 17.43
N GLU A 583 -9.09 18.95 18.03
CA GLU A 583 -8.37 20.17 17.62
C GLU A 583 -7.21 19.87 16.66
N ALA A 584 -6.68 18.65 16.67
CA ALA A 584 -5.68 18.11 15.77
C ALA A 584 -6.30 17.82 14.41
N ALA A 585 -6.86 18.85 13.80
CA ALA A 585 -7.07 18.82 12.37
C ALA A 585 -5.69 18.80 11.72
N SER A 586 -5.49 17.93 10.72
CA SER A 586 -4.21 17.87 10.02
C SER A 586 -3.85 19.28 9.53
N PRO A 587 -2.69 19.84 9.95
CA PRO A 587 -2.31 21.21 9.61
C PRO A 587 -2.19 21.42 8.09
N ASP A 588 -2.02 20.34 7.33
CA ASP A 588 -1.90 20.37 5.87
C ASP A 588 -3.24 20.59 5.15
N PHE A 589 -4.38 20.19 5.73
CA PHE A 589 -5.68 20.28 5.05
C PHE A 589 -6.55 21.45 5.51
N THR A 590 -6.31 22.00 6.70
CA THR A 590 -7.14 23.09 7.26
C THR A 590 -6.76 24.48 6.76
N ARG A 591 -5.61 24.61 6.11
CA ARG A 591 -5.15 25.89 5.53
C ARG A 591 -5.65 26.11 4.11
N ASP A 592 -6.04 25.05 3.42
CA ASP A 592 -6.52 25.16 2.05
C ASP A 592 -7.99 25.59 2.06
N PRO A 593 -8.32 26.79 1.55
CA PRO A 593 -9.71 27.16 1.33
C PRO A 593 -10.46 26.07 0.54
N HIS A 594 -11.74 25.92 0.82
CA HIS A 594 -12.56 24.97 0.07
C HIS A 594 -12.51 25.38 -1.42
N PRO A 595 -12.40 24.45 -2.40
CA PRO A 595 -12.19 24.85 -3.80
C PRO A 595 -13.32 25.69 -4.39
N SER A 596 -14.53 25.62 -3.81
CA SER A 596 -15.63 26.54 -4.14
C SER A 596 -15.39 27.98 -3.70
N ASP A 597 -14.54 28.20 -2.71
CA ASP A 597 -14.26 29.52 -2.13
C ASP A 597 -13.01 30.13 -2.76
N VAL A 598 -12.28 29.35 -3.56
CA VAL A 598 -11.10 29.80 -4.30
C VAL A 598 -11.55 30.27 -5.68
N ALA A 599 -11.80 31.58 -5.79
CA ALA A 599 -11.89 32.24 -7.08
C ALA A 599 -10.57 32.06 -7.83
N MET A 600 -10.67 31.79 -9.12
CA MET A 600 -9.53 31.59 -9.99
C MET A 600 -9.31 32.85 -10.82
N ASP A 601 -8.11 33.42 -10.74
CA ASP A 601 -7.76 34.52 -11.63
C ASP A 601 -7.71 34.02 -13.08
N ASP A 602 -8.09 34.87 -14.04
CA ASP A 602 -7.83 34.60 -15.45
C ASP A 602 -6.32 34.50 -15.68
N LEU A 603 -5.89 33.50 -16.46
CA LEU A 603 -4.52 33.46 -16.95
C LEU A 603 -4.35 34.53 -18.03
N ALA A 604 -4.01 35.74 -17.62
CA ALA A 604 -3.77 36.86 -18.51
C ALA A 604 -2.29 36.87 -18.95
N PHE A 605 -1.95 36.10 -19.98
CA PHE A 605 -0.65 36.24 -20.64
C PHE A 605 -0.74 37.34 -21.69
N ALA A 606 0.07 38.39 -21.50
CA ALA A 606 0.24 39.41 -22.54
C ALA A 606 1.24 38.95 -23.62
N ASP A 607 2.14 38.01 -23.27
CA ASP A 607 3.25 37.56 -24.10
C ASP A 607 3.02 36.13 -24.65
N LEU A 608 3.24 35.95 -25.96
CA LEU A 608 3.19 34.64 -26.63
C LEU A 608 4.28 33.69 -26.12
N GLN A 609 5.40 34.22 -25.62
CA GLN A 609 6.47 33.41 -25.05
C GLN A 609 6.04 32.76 -23.72
N GLU A 610 5.28 33.47 -22.89
CA GLU A 610 4.71 32.92 -21.65
C GLU A 610 3.69 31.82 -21.97
N LEU A 611 2.83 32.02 -22.97
CA LEU A 611 1.89 31.00 -23.44
C LEU A 611 2.63 29.77 -23.98
N ARG A 612 3.71 29.95 -24.74
CA ARG A 612 4.55 28.86 -25.22
C ARG A 612 5.19 28.11 -24.05
N GLN A 613 5.79 28.81 -23.08
CA GLN A 613 6.40 28.19 -21.90
C GLN A 613 5.37 27.42 -21.07
N LEU A 614 4.18 27.98 -20.89
CA LEU A 614 3.06 27.33 -20.24
C LEU A 614 2.74 26.02 -20.93
N LEU A 615 2.57 26.05 -22.26
CA LEU A 615 2.28 24.87 -23.06
C LEU A 615 3.47 23.90 -23.14
N CYS A 616 4.72 24.33 -23.00
CA CYS A 616 5.88 23.44 -22.89
C CYS A 616 5.96 22.69 -21.55
N ALA A 617 5.22 23.13 -20.51
CA ALA A 617 5.13 22.37 -19.27
C ALA A 617 4.52 20.99 -19.56
N ASP A 618 4.95 19.97 -18.82
CA ASP A 618 4.57 18.59 -19.10
C ASP A 618 3.08 18.34 -18.77
N PHE A 619 2.21 18.41 -19.78
CA PHE A 619 0.78 18.06 -19.69
C PHE A 619 0.54 16.57 -19.89
N ASN A 620 1.46 15.74 -19.38
CA ASN A 620 1.29 14.30 -19.45
C ASN A 620 0.32 13.81 -18.39
N TYR A 621 -0.33 12.70 -18.75
CA TYR A 621 -1.30 12.00 -17.91
C TYR A 621 -0.73 11.66 -16.51
N TYR A 622 0.57 11.37 -16.40
CA TYR A 622 1.26 11.08 -15.15
C TYR A 622 1.50 12.33 -14.27
N ALA A 623 1.85 13.47 -14.85
CA ALA A 623 2.13 14.71 -14.14
C ALA A 623 0.84 15.29 -13.53
N LEU A 624 -0.29 15.15 -14.23
CA LEU A 624 -1.59 15.60 -13.76
C LEU A 624 -2.30 14.60 -12.83
N SER A 625 -1.94 13.31 -12.86
CA SER A 625 -2.42 12.27 -11.93
C SER A 625 -1.55 12.05 -10.69
N TYR A 626 -0.29 12.53 -10.66
CA TYR A 626 0.58 12.47 -9.47
C TYR A 626 0.85 13.83 -8.80
N ARG A 627 0.49 14.96 -9.42
CA ARG A 627 0.50 16.29 -8.78
C ARG A 627 -0.90 16.89 -8.56
N PRO A 628 -1.96 16.10 -8.30
CA PRO A 628 -3.29 16.57 -8.61
C PRO A 628 -3.78 17.32 -7.38
N PHE A 629 -4.12 18.58 -7.60
CA PHE A 629 -4.98 19.36 -6.74
C PHE A 629 -4.39 19.94 -5.45
N CYS A 630 -3.25 19.51 -4.91
CA CYS A 630 -2.65 20.20 -3.75
C CYS A 630 -2.41 21.69 -4.09
N CYS A 631 -2.98 22.63 -3.30
CA CYS A 631 -2.40 23.96 -3.25
C CYS A 631 -1.00 23.75 -2.68
N ILE A 632 0.03 23.75 -3.52
CA ILE A 632 1.40 23.61 -3.02
C ILE A 632 1.64 24.83 -2.13
N PRO A 633 1.90 24.66 -0.82
CA PRO A 633 2.16 25.79 0.05
C PRO A 633 3.36 26.57 -0.49
N PRO A 634 3.37 27.90 -0.43
CA PRO A 634 4.56 28.69 -0.77
C PRO A 634 5.73 28.21 0.10
N GLY A 635 6.68 27.47 -0.48
CA GLY A 635 7.84 26.92 0.23
C GLY A 635 8.23 25.47 -0.12
N TYR A 636 7.36 24.69 -0.76
CA TYR A 636 7.71 23.33 -1.21
C TYR A 636 8.20 23.35 -2.67
N GLY A 637 9.53 23.49 -2.85
CA GLY A 637 10.21 23.34 -4.15
C GLY A 637 9.85 24.38 -5.20
N SER A 638 10.59 25.50 -5.22
CA SER A 638 10.66 26.57 -6.25
C SER A 638 9.38 26.83 -7.08
N GLU A 639 8.62 27.82 -6.63
CA GLU A 639 7.85 28.76 -7.46
C GLU A 639 7.11 28.17 -8.67
N THR A 640 5.85 27.73 -8.50
CA THR A 640 4.81 27.90 -9.53
C THR A 640 3.40 27.61 -8.97
N HIS A 641 2.57 28.65 -9.00
CA HIS A 641 1.10 28.79 -8.89
C HIS A 641 0.23 27.76 -8.09
N PRO A 642 -0.66 28.25 -7.19
CA PRO A 642 -1.62 27.43 -6.42
C PRO A 642 -2.85 26.93 -7.24
N GLY A 643 -2.68 26.59 -8.52
CA GLY A 643 -3.77 26.14 -9.38
C GLY A 643 -4.12 24.66 -9.20
N THR A 644 -5.40 24.32 -9.08
CA THR A 644 -5.88 22.93 -9.13
C THR A 644 -5.74 22.36 -10.54
N ALA A 645 -5.25 21.12 -10.67
CA ALA A 645 -5.12 20.40 -11.94
C ALA A 645 -6.46 20.26 -12.71
N LEU A 646 -7.61 20.34 -12.02
CA LEU A 646 -8.95 20.15 -12.60
C LEU A 646 -9.29 21.19 -13.67
N THR A 647 -9.01 22.46 -13.36
CA THR A 647 -9.42 23.62 -14.15
C THR A 647 -8.32 24.11 -15.08
N TYR A 648 -7.10 23.62 -14.88
CA TYR A 648 -5.91 24.12 -15.54
C TYR A 648 -5.97 24.00 -17.07
N PRO A 649 -6.40 22.87 -17.68
CA PRO A 649 -6.54 22.78 -19.13
C PRO A 649 -7.52 23.82 -19.71
N ASP A 650 -8.62 24.12 -19.02
CA ASP A 650 -9.61 25.09 -19.50
C ASP A 650 -9.10 26.53 -19.42
N ARG A 651 -8.30 26.85 -18.40
CA ARG A 651 -7.62 28.15 -18.30
C ARG A 651 -6.57 28.31 -19.39
N VAL A 652 -5.85 27.24 -19.75
CA VAL A 652 -4.90 27.23 -20.89
C VAL A 652 -5.64 27.46 -22.22
N LEU A 653 -6.83 26.89 -22.39
CA LEU A 653 -7.67 27.18 -23.56
C LEU A 653 -8.10 28.65 -23.61
N ALA A 654 -8.62 29.18 -22.50
CA ALA A 654 -9.06 30.58 -22.41
C ALA A 654 -7.90 31.55 -22.70
N ALA A 655 -6.71 31.27 -22.15
CA ALA A 655 -5.48 32.01 -22.44
C ALA A 655 -5.11 31.96 -23.93
N THR A 656 -5.15 30.78 -24.55
CA THR A 656 -4.87 30.60 -25.98
C THR A 656 -5.88 31.37 -26.85
N VAL A 657 -7.17 31.28 -26.56
CA VAL A 657 -8.24 31.99 -27.29
C VAL A 657 -8.11 33.50 -27.15
N ARG A 658 -7.80 34.00 -25.95
CA ARG A 658 -7.50 35.42 -25.73
C ARG A 658 -6.27 35.87 -26.52
N ALA A 659 -5.19 35.08 -26.53
CA ALA A 659 -3.98 35.38 -27.29
C ALA A 659 -4.26 35.46 -28.79
N ILE A 660 -5.14 34.62 -29.34
CA ILE A 660 -5.57 34.68 -30.74
C ILE A 660 -6.29 36.00 -31.03
N GLY A 661 -7.19 36.43 -30.16
CA GLY A 661 -7.87 37.72 -30.31
C GLY A 661 -6.92 38.93 -30.23
N LEU A 662 -5.86 38.85 -29.42
CA LEU A 662 -4.89 39.94 -29.22
C LEU A 662 -3.82 40.02 -30.33
N HIS A 663 -3.26 38.88 -30.71
CA HIS A 663 -2.08 38.80 -31.58
C HIS A 663 -2.41 38.29 -32.99
N GLY A 664 -3.63 37.82 -33.20
CA GLY A 664 -4.07 37.17 -34.42
C GLY A 664 -3.71 35.68 -34.45
N PRO A 665 -4.47 34.87 -35.23
CA PRO A 665 -4.33 33.42 -35.28
C PRO A 665 -2.95 32.99 -35.81
N GLU A 666 -2.40 33.71 -36.79
CA GLU A 666 -1.13 33.36 -37.43
C GLU A 666 0.07 33.54 -36.50
N ALA A 667 0.10 34.60 -35.69
CA ALA A 667 1.16 34.84 -34.73
C ALA A 667 1.15 33.75 -33.63
N VAL A 668 -0.04 33.41 -33.11
CA VAL A 668 -0.20 32.34 -32.12
C VAL A 668 0.20 30.99 -32.70
N ARG A 669 -0.28 30.63 -33.91
CA ARG A 669 0.14 29.39 -34.60
C ARG A 669 1.66 29.30 -34.73
N SER A 670 2.30 30.39 -35.14
CA SER A 670 3.77 30.43 -35.27
C SER A 670 4.48 30.28 -33.92
N ALA A 671 3.93 30.85 -32.85
CA ALA A 671 4.51 30.74 -31.51
C ALA A 671 4.35 29.33 -30.92
N LEU A 672 3.27 28.63 -31.24
CA LEU A 672 2.99 27.27 -30.77
C LEU A 672 3.57 26.17 -31.67
N ALA A 673 3.99 26.52 -32.89
CA ALA A 673 4.63 25.58 -33.80
C ALA A 673 5.91 24.98 -33.18
N GLY A 674 6.10 23.67 -33.37
CA GLY A 674 7.30 22.96 -32.91
C GLY A 674 7.44 22.89 -31.39
N ILE A 675 6.35 22.89 -30.63
CA ILE A 675 6.38 22.43 -29.23
C ILE A 675 6.54 20.90 -29.26
N GLU A 676 7.69 20.41 -28.84
CA GLU A 676 7.92 18.97 -28.67
C GLU A 676 7.21 18.48 -27.41
N ARG A 677 6.40 17.43 -27.55
CA ARG A 677 5.70 16.79 -26.44
C ARG A 677 6.45 15.52 -26.05
N THR A 678 6.79 15.38 -24.78
CA THR A 678 7.38 14.14 -24.21
C THR A 678 6.35 13.02 -24.07
N SER A 679 5.08 13.28 -24.36
CA SER A 679 3.97 12.32 -24.24
C SER A 679 2.76 12.78 -25.07
N GLN A 680 1.75 11.92 -25.23
CA GLN A 680 0.51 12.32 -25.89
C GLN A 680 -0.24 13.37 -25.06
N PRO A 681 -0.51 14.57 -25.63
CA PRO A 681 -1.19 15.65 -24.89
C PRO A 681 -2.64 15.29 -24.59
N LEU A 682 -3.13 15.72 -23.42
CA LEU A 682 -4.53 15.54 -23.03
C LEU A 682 -5.47 16.43 -23.84
N HIS A 683 -6.67 15.91 -24.16
CA HIS A 683 -7.84 16.55 -24.78
C HIS A 683 -7.71 18.03 -25.23
N VAL A 684 -7.58 19.00 -24.32
CA VAL A 684 -7.62 20.42 -24.63
C VAL A 684 -6.30 20.87 -25.26
N VAL A 685 -5.18 20.38 -24.74
CA VAL A 685 -3.86 20.64 -25.31
C VAL A 685 -3.72 19.95 -26.66
N GLY A 686 -4.24 18.73 -26.80
CA GLY A 686 -4.31 18.04 -28.10
C GLY A 686 -5.13 18.82 -29.14
N ALA A 687 -6.22 19.46 -28.73
CA ALA A 687 -7.02 20.32 -29.61
C ALA A 687 -6.27 21.60 -30.02
N ILE A 688 -5.51 22.22 -29.10
CA ILE A 688 -4.65 23.38 -29.38
C ILE A 688 -3.55 23.00 -30.38
N ASP A 689 -2.87 21.87 -30.16
CA ASP A 689 -1.80 21.38 -31.03
C ASP A 689 -2.34 21.10 -32.45
N LEU A 690 -3.51 20.48 -32.55
CA LEU A 690 -4.16 20.19 -33.83
C LEU A 690 -4.56 21.48 -34.59
N TRP A 691 -5.13 22.47 -33.88
CA TRP A 691 -5.45 23.77 -34.47
C TRP A 691 -4.18 24.54 -34.90
N ALA A 692 -3.12 24.49 -34.09
CA ALA A 692 -1.84 25.13 -34.39
C ALA A 692 -1.21 24.56 -35.67
N GLY A 693 -1.37 23.24 -35.89
CA GLY A 693 -0.94 22.53 -37.10
C GLY A 693 -1.76 22.80 -38.37
N ARG A 694 -2.75 23.71 -38.33
CA ARG A 694 -3.66 24.05 -39.45
C ARG A 694 -4.52 22.89 -39.97
N GLY A 695 -4.68 21.82 -39.19
CA GLY A 695 -5.48 20.64 -39.58
C GLY A 695 -6.99 20.79 -39.37
N VAL A 696 -7.46 21.93 -38.85
CA VAL A 696 -8.84 22.08 -38.36
C VAL A 696 -9.59 23.17 -39.09
N ASP A 697 -10.69 22.78 -39.72
CA ASP A 697 -11.77 23.66 -40.16
C ASP A 697 -13.13 23.11 -39.68
N THR A 698 -14.23 23.72 -40.12
CA THR A 698 -15.58 23.27 -39.78
C THR A 698 -15.88 21.85 -40.30
N SER A 699 -15.32 21.44 -41.44
CA SER A 699 -15.48 20.09 -42.00
C SER A 699 -14.76 19.06 -41.14
N THR A 700 -13.49 19.33 -40.77
CA THR A 700 -12.70 18.51 -39.84
C THR A 700 -13.43 18.36 -38.51
N PHE A 701 -13.96 19.46 -37.95
CA PHE A 701 -14.72 19.44 -36.70
C PHE A 701 -15.91 18.47 -36.77
N TRP A 702 -16.75 18.58 -37.82
CA TRP A 702 -17.91 17.70 -37.96
C TRP A 702 -17.54 16.26 -38.26
N ARG A 703 -16.44 16.03 -38.98
CA ARG A 703 -15.89 14.70 -39.20
C ARG A 703 -15.45 14.06 -37.89
N LEU A 704 -14.72 14.79 -37.05
CA LEU A 704 -14.36 14.33 -35.70
C LEU A 704 -15.61 14.06 -34.84
N ALA A 705 -16.58 14.96 -34.85
CA ALA A 705 -17.77 14.81 -34.01
C ALA A 705 -18.70 13.65 -34.44
N ARG A 706 -18.74 13.29 -35.73
CA ARG A 706 -19.71 12.32 -36.27
C ARG A 706 -19.12 10.99 -36.70
N THR A 707 -17.86 10.96 -37.13
CA THR A 707 -17.26 9.78 -37.76
C THR A 707 -16.03 9.30 -37.02
N SER A 708 -15.74 9.80 -35.81
CA SER A 708 -14.62 9.29 -35.04
C SER A 708 -14.95 7.96 -34.38
N VAL A 709 -13.94 7.10 -34.24
CA VAL A 709 -13.99 5.87 -33.40
C VAL A 709 -12.94 5.98 -32.31
N THR A 710 -13.25 5.47 -31.11
CA THR A 710 -12.30 5.52 -30.00
C THR A 710 -11.14 4.54 -30.23
N HIS A 711 -10.04 4.76 -29.51
CA HIS A 711 -8.93 3.83 -29.51
C HIS A 711 -9.40 2.48 -28.96
N GLU A 712 -10.14 2.49 -27.84
CA GLU A 712 -10.70 1.27 -27.26
C GLU A 712 -11.61 0.51 -28.24
N GLU A 713 -12.53 1.19 -28.94
CA GLU A 713 -13.41 0.55 -29.93
C GLU A 713 -12.63 -0.13 -31.06
N THR A 714 -11.49 0.45 -31.43
CA THR A 714 -10.64 -0.08 -32.51
C THR A 714 -9.75 -1.22 -32.02
N VAL A 715 -9.21 -1.10 -30.81
CA VAL A 715 -8.17 -2.00 -30.28
C VAL A 715 -8.75 -3.16 -29.47
N ARG A 716 -9.87 -2.96 -28.77
CA ARG A 716 -10.53 -4.01 -27.97
C ARG A 716 -10.80 -5.29 -28.77
N PRO A 717 -11.33 -5.25 -30.01
CA PRO A 717 -11.47 -6.45 -30.83
C PRO A 717 -10.17 -7.21 -31.05
N TRP A 718 -9.01 -6.52 -31.08
CA TRP A 718 -7.71 -7.18 -31.23
C TRP A 718 -7.22 -7.85 -29.96
N TYR A 719 -7.60 -7.33 -28.79
CA TYR A 719 -7.27 -7.96 -27.50
C TYR A 719 -8.23 -9.07 -27.11
N GLU A 720 -9.48 -9.00 -27.57
CA GLU A 720 -10.49 -10.04 -27.37
C GLU A 720 -10.36 -11.20 -28.37
N ASP A 721 -9.67 -10.98 -29.49
CA ASP A 721 -9.35 -12.05 -30.45
C ASP A 721 -8.28 -12.99 -29.86
N GLU A 722 -8.72 -14.17 -29.43
CA GLU A 722 -7.85 -15.23 -28.88
C GLU A 722 -6.73 -15.66 -29.87
N PHE A 723 -6.86 -15.34 -31.16
CA PHE A 723 -5.88 -15.67 -32.19
C PHE A 723 -4.87 -14.54 -32.46
N VAL A 724 -5.04 -13.35 -31.88
CA VAL A 724 -4.06 -12.26 -31.98
C VAL A 724 -3.23 -12.23 -30.70
N PRO A 725 -1.92 -12.55 -30.75
CA PRO A 725 -1.05 -12.41 -29.59
C PRO A 725 -1.13 -10.98 -29.04
N ARG A 726 -1.19 -10.82 -27.71
CA ARG A 726 -1.29 -9.49 -27.08
C ARG A 726 -0.24 -8.49 -27.58
N ARG A 727 0.98 -8.95 -27.86
CA ARG A 727 2.04 -8.13 -28.46
C ARG A 727 1.65 -7.61 -29.84
N ALA A 728 1.12 -8.46 -30.71
CA ALA A 728 0.67 -8.06 -32.05
C ALA A 728 -0.53 -7.10 -31.97
N ALA A 729 -1.42 -7.27 -31.00
CA ALA A 729 -2.50 -6.30 -30.74
C ALA A 729 -1.95 -4.93 -30.29
N SER A 730 -0.94 -4.91 -29.40
CA SER A 730 -0.26 -3.69 -28.98
C SER A 730 0.52 -3.02 -30.13
N GLU A 731 1.26 -3.79 -30.94
CA GLU A 731 1.99 -3.27 -32.10
C GLU A 731 1.03 -2.67 -33.14
N ARG A 732 -0.13 -3.32 -33.37
CA ARG A 732 -1.19 -2.74 -34.21
C ARG A 732 -1.76 -1.45 -33.62
N ALA A 733 -1.89 -1.38 -32.29
CA ALA A 733 -2.36 -0.19 -31.59
C ALA A 733 -1.34 0.96 -31.64
N GLN A 734 -0.05 0.67 -31.61
CA GLN A 734 1.02 1.67 -31.77
C GLN A 734 1.17 2.13 -33.23
N ALA A 735 0.89 1.24 -34.19
CA ALA A 735 0.93 1.55 -35.62
C ALA A 735 -0.26 2.40 -36.11
N LEU A 736 -1.18 2.75 -35.23
CA LEU A 736 -2.30 3.61 -35.57
C LEU A 736 -1.80 5.00 -35.96
N PRO A 737 -2.35 5.60 -37.04
CA PRO A 737 -1.92 6.91 -37.47
C PRO A 737 -2.13 7.94 -36.35
N SER A 738 -1.23 8.91 -36.27
CA SER A 738 -1.45 10.06 -35.39
C SER A 738 -2.74 10.79 -35.79
N LEU A 739 -3.36 11.53 -34.86
CA LEU A 739 -4.62 12.23 -35.16
C LEU A 739 -4.49 13.18 -36.39
N PRO A 740 -3.42 13.97 -36.55
CA PRO A 740 -3.19 14.74 -37.79
C PRO A 740 -3.14 13.88 -39.06
N ASP A 741 -2.49 12.72 -39.01
CA ASP A 741 -2.39 11.80 -40.16
C ASP A 741 -3.75 11.16 -40.49
N ALA A 742 -4.50 10.75 -39.45
CA ALA A 742 -5.84 10.18 -39.59
C ALA A 742 -6.81 11.18 -40.25
N LEU A 743 -6.68 12.47 -39.93
CA LEU A 743 -7.49 13.54 -40.52
C LEU A 743 -7.15 13.81 -41.99
N SER A 744 -5.92 13.52 -42.41
CA SER A 744 -5.47 13.71 -43.80
C SER A 744 -6.05 12.66 -44.76
N SER A 745 -6.48 11.50 -44.27
CA SER A 745 -7.12 10.46 -45.07
C SER A 745 -8.64 10.69 -45.15
N PRO A 746 -9.29 10.88 -46.31
CA PRO A 746 -10.71 11.22 -46.39
C PRO A 746 -11.69 10.04 -46.26
N GLU A 747 -11.23 8.78 -46.40
CA GLU A 747 -12.13 7.62 -46.57
C GLU A 747 -12.43 6.81 -45.30
N ASN A 748 -11.73 7.06 -44.19
CA ASN A 748 -11.86 6.26 -42.96
C ASN A 748 -12.49 7.06 -41.80
N PRO A 749 -13.20 6.37 -40.88
CA PRO A 749 -13.53 6.97 -39.60
C PRO A 749 -12.26 7.46 -38.91
N VAL A 750 -12.35 8.63 -38.26
CA VAL A 750 -11.17 9.24 -37.65
C VAL A 750 -10.87 8.49 -36.37
N GLN A 751 -9.75 7.79 -36.34
CA GLN A 751 -9.35 7.11 -35.14
C GLN A 751 -8.80 8.11 -34.13
N LEU A 752 -9.34 8.04 -32.92
CA LEU A 752 -8.91 8.90 -31.82
C LEU A 752 -7.79 8.23 -31.01
N PRO A 753 -6.87 9.02 -30.43
CA PRO A 753 -5.91 8.52 -29.44
C PRO A 753 -6.63 8.05 -28.17
N SER A 754 -5.96 7.19 -27.38
CA SER A 754 -6.51 6.65 -26.13
C SER A 754 -6.82 7.71 -25.08
N SER A 755 -6.13 8.86 -25.12
CA SER A 755 -6.45 10.02 -24.28
C SER A 755 -7.85 10.61 -24.55
N LEU A 756 -8.52 10.18 -25.62
CA LEU A 756 -9.89 10.55 -26.02
C LEU A 756 -10.85 9.35 -26.03
N ASP A 757 -10.56 8.25 -25.34
CA ASP A 757 -11.51 7.13 -25.25
C ASP A 757 -12.80 7.53 -24.52
N SER A 758 -12.65 8.39 -23.50
CA SER A 758 -13.78 8.87 -22.71
C SER A 758 -14.58 9.95 -23.47
N GLY A 759 -15.92 9.85 -23.46
CA GLY A 759 -16.85 10.86 -23.94
C GLY A 759 -16.63 12.28 -23.35
N ALA A 760 -16.21 12.45 -22.09
CA ALA A 760 -15.90 13.77 -21.53
C ALA A 760 -14.56 14.30 -22.04
N ALA A 761 -13.56 13.44 -22.20
CA ALA A 761 -12.31 13.84 -22.86
C ALA A 761 -12.60 14.29 -24.30
N ARG A 762 -13.43 13.55 -25.05
CA ARG A 762 -13.90 13.94 -26.39
C ARG A 762 -14.70 15.23 -26.38
N LEU A 763 -15.62 15.41 -25.44
CA LEU A 763 -16.38 16.65 -25.29
C LEU A 763 -15.43 17.83 -25.06
N ALA A 764 -14.48 17.69 -24.13
CA ALA A 764 -13.52 18.74 -23.83
C ALA A 764 -12.62 19.07 -25.03
N PHE A 765 -12.21 18.05 -25.79
CA PHE A 765 -11.47 18.18 -27.04
C PHE A 765 -12.28 18.91 -28.12
N LEU A 766 -13.52 18.48 -28.38
CA LEU A 766 -14.40 19.08 -29.38
C LEU A 766 -14.80 20.52 -29.01
N ARG A 767 -15.13 20.80 -27.75
CA ARG A 767 -15.37 22.17 -27.27
C ARG A 767 -14.13 23.05 -27.44
N ALA A 768 -12.94 22.52 -27.17
CA ALA A 768 -11.70 23.29 -27.39
C ALA A 768 -11.52 23.64 -28.86
N LEU A 769 -11.74 22.70 -29.79
CA LEU A 769 -11.72 22.97 -31.23
C LEU A 769 -12.78 24.00 -31.64
N GLU A 770 -14.00 23.89 -31.12
CA GLU A 770 -15.09 24.86 -31.36
C GLU A 770 -14.67 26.27 -30.94
N SER A 771 -14.09 26.42 -29.76
CA SER A 771 -13.61 27.71 -29.23
C SER A 771 -12.47 28.27 -30.08
N LEU A 772 -11.52 27.43 -30.50
CA LEU A 772 -10.37 27.82 -31.33
C LEU A 772 -10.79 28.22 -32.76
N LEU A 773 -11.84 27.62 -33.32
CA LEU A 773 -12.42 28.00 -34.62
C LEU A 773 -13.18 29.34 -34.57
N LEU A 774 -13.64 29.75 -33.39
CA LEU A 774 -14.32 31.04 -33.18
C LEU A 774 -13.38 32.13 -32.66
N ALA A 775 -12.17 31.78 -32.22
CA ALA A 775 -11.25 32.67 -31.53
C ALA A 775 -10.86 33.96 -32.28
N GLU A 776 -10.92 33.96 -33.62
CA GLU A 776 -10.68 35.15 -34.45
C GLU A 776 -11.80 36.20 -34.32
N GLN A 777 -13.03 35.74 -34.07
CA GLN A 777 -14.22 36.60 -33.96
C GLN A 777 -14.57 36.85 -32.50
N ASN A 778 -14.33 35.88 -31.62
CA ASN A 778 -14.70 35.92 -30.22
C ASN A 778 -13.57 35.38 -29.34
N SER A 779 -12.96 36.27 -28.55
CA SER A 779 -11.84 35.94 -27.67
C SER A 779 -12.27 35.44 -26.28
N VAL A 780 -13.54 35.09 -26.12
CA VAL A 780 -14.14 34.66 -24.85
C VAL A 780 -14.53 33.19 -24.91
N VAL A 781 -14.12 32.43 -23.89
CA VAL A 781 -14.56 31.03 -23.66
C VAL A 781 -15.53 31.03 -22.50
N LEU A 782 -16.82 30.85 -22.80
CA LEU A 782 -17.93 30.97 -21.85
C LEU A 782 -17.81 29.98 -20.70
N SER A 783 -17.38 28.75 -20.98
CA SER A 783 -17.34 27.68 -19.98
C SER A 783 -16.14 27.74 -19.04
N THR A 784 -15.18 28.66 -19.20
CA THR A 784 -13.99 28.74 -18.34
C THR A 784 -14.37 28.75 -16.85
N PRO A 785 -13.86 27.85 -16.00
CA PRO A 785 -14.29 27.83 -14.60
C PRO A 785 -13.84 29.12 -13.90
N ALA A 786 -14.72 29.71 -13.08
CA ALA A 786 -14.39 30.86 -12.23
C ALA A 786 -13.83 30.41 -10.86
N TYR A 787 -13.99 29.14 -10.52
CA TYR A 787 -13.58 28.58 -9.22
C TYR A 787 -12.78 27.28 -9.38
N ALA A 788 -11.96 26.97 -8.37
CA ALA A 788 -11.07 25.80 -8.38
C ALA A 788 -11.81 24.44 -8.39
N ASP A 789 -13.08 24.41 -7.97
CA ASP A 789 -13.97 23.24 -8.07
C ASP A 789 -14.54 23.00 -9.49
N GLY A 790 -14.15 23.83 -10.46
CA GLY A 790 -14.61 23.73 -11.85
C GLY A 790 -15.93 24.44 -12.14
N THR A 791 -16.52 25.14 -11.16
CA THR A 791 -17.81 25.84 -11.35
C THR A 791 -17.67 27.26 -11.87
N LEU A 792 -18.81 27.83 -12.23
CA LEU A 792 -19.01 29.18 -12.79
C LEU A 792 -20.21 29.85 -12.09
N ASP A 793 -20.15 31.14 -11.79
CA ASP A 793 -21.32 31.89 -11.33
C ASP A 793 -22.11 32.49 -12.49
N LEU A 794 -23.39 32.78 -12.26
CA LEU A 794 -24.24 33.43 -13.27
C LEU A 794 -23.67 34.79 -13.67
N GLU A 795 -23.16 35.58 -12.73
CA GLU A 795 -22.58 36.90 -13.01
C GLU A 795 -21.38 36.80 -13.96
N ASP A 796 -20.48 35.84 -13.73
CA ASP A 796 -19.33 35.59 -14.61
C ASP A 796 -19.78 35.18 -16.01
N LEU A 797 -20.79 34.30 -16.12
CA LEU A 797 -21.34 33.91 -17.41
C LEU A 797 -21.96 35.11 -18.13
N VAL A 798 -22.76 35.92 -17.44
CA VAL A 798 -23.41 37.12 -18.01
C VAL A 798 -22.36 38.14 -18.46
N SER A 799 -21.32 38.36 -17.66
CA SER A 799 -20.19 39.22 -18.02
C SER A 799 -19.52 38.77 -19.32
N ARG A 800 -19.29 37.46 -19.47
CA ARG A 800 -18.73 36.86 -20.69
C ARG A 800 -19.67 36.94 -21.88
N LEU A 801 -20.97 36.72 -21.69
CA LEU A 801 -21.98 36.89 -22.73
C LEU A 801 -22.04 38.34 -23.25
N ARG A 802 -21.94 39.34 -22.35
CA ARG A 802 -21.83 40.75 -22.73
C ARG A 802 -20.55 41.04 -23.49
N ALA A 803 -19.42 40.47 -23.08
CA ALA A 803 -18.16 40.59 -23.81
C ALA A 803 -18.22 39.94 -25.21
N SER A 804 -19.15 39.02 -25.44
CA SER A 804 -19.42 38.39 -26.74
C SER A 804 -20.56 39.05 -27.53
N GLU A 805 -21.12 40.18 -27.10
CA GLU A 805 -22.29 40.80 -27.74
C GLU A 805 -22.02 41.13 -29.23
N GLY A 806 -22.93 40.69 -30.10
CA GLY A 806 -22.80 40.83 -31.56
C GLY A 806 -21.86 39.82 -32.23
N LEU A 807 -21.28 38.90 -31.47
CA LEU A 807 -20.40 37.84 -31.97
C LEU A 807 -21.11 36.48 -31.96
N GLU A 808 -20.49 35.46 -32.57
CA GLU A 808 -20.97 34.08 -32.48
C GLU A 808 -20.31 33.37 -31.28
N VAL A 809 -21.05 32.47 -30.64
CA VAL A 809 -20.54 31.58 -29.59
C VAL A 809 -20.69 30.11 -29.98
N GLY A 810 -19.91 29.24 -29.34
CA GLY A 810 -19.99 27.81 -29.56
C GLY A 810 -21.14 27.15 -28.80
N PRO A 811 -21.94 26.24 -29.40
CA PRO A 811 -22.98 25.50 -28.67
C PRO A 811 -22.43 24.54 -27.61
N LEU A 812 -21.29 23.86 -27.84
CA LEU A 812 -20.69 23.00 -26.81
C LEU A 812 -20.16 23.82 -25.64
N ASP A 813 -19.53 24.96 -25.92
CA ASP A 813 -19.02 25.89 -24.90
C ASP A 813 -20.15 26.51 -24.08
N LEU A 814 -21.25 26.93 -24.73
CA LEU A 814 -22.45 27.41 -24.05
C LEU A 814 -23.06 26.34 -23.13
N VAL A 815 -23.28 25.12 -23.63
CA VAL A 815 -23.88 24.06 -22.80
C VAL A 815 -22.94 23.65 -21.68
N GLN A 816 -21.63 23.57 -21.90
CA GLN A 816 -20.69 23.29 -20.81
C GLN A 816 -20.70 24.40 -19.75
N ALA A 817 -20.83 25.67 -20.16
CA ALA A 817 -20.95 26.79 -19.23
C ALA A 817 -22.19 26.63 -18.32
N LEU A 818 -23.33 26.28 -18.91
CA LEU A 818 -24.56 26.01 -18.14
C LEU A 818 -24.37 24.86 -17.13
N TRP A 819 -23.76 23.75 -17.55
CA TRP A 819 -23.50 22.60 -16.67
C TRP A 819 -22.48 22.86 -15.56
N ARG A 820 -21.70 23.94 -15.67
CA ARG A 820 -20.80 24.45 -14.63
C ARG A 820 -21.44 25.48 -13.71
N LEU A 821 -22.61 26.02 -14.08
CA LEU A 821 -23.26 27.05 -13.28
C LEU A 821 -23.56 26.54 -11.87
N ARG A 822 -23.23 27.37 -10.88
CA ARG A 822 -23.71 27.19 -9.52
C ARG A 822 -25.23 27.33 -9.46
N ARG A 823 -25.80 27.06 -8.30
CA ARG A 823 -27.24 27.20 -8.09
C ARG A 823 -27.64 28.65 -8.38
N VAL A 824 -28.58 28.82 -9.29
CA VAL A 824 -29.11 30.12 -9.70
C VAL A 824 -30.49 30.32 -9.08
N ASP A 825 -30.83 31.54 -8.66
CA ASP A 825 -32.21 31.85 -8.29
C ASP A 825 -33.05 32.03 -9.56
N GLN A 826 -34.21 31.38 -9.62
CA GLN A 826 -35.14 31.48 -10.75
C GLN A 826 -35.58 32.93 -11.03
N TYR A 827 -35.49 33.82 -10.03
CA TYR A 827 -35.80 35.25 -10.17
C TYR A 827 -34.67 36.08 -10.78
N ASP A 828 -33.47 35.50 -10.96
CA ASP A 828 -32.32 36.20 -11.56
C ASP A 828 -32.42 36.28 -13.09
N ALA A 829 -33.50 35.78 -13.71
CA ALA A 829 -33.70 35.86 -15.17
C ALA A 829 -33.62 37.31 -15.69
N ASP A 830 -34.06 38.28 -14.88
CA ASP A 830 -33.99 39.71 -15.22
C ASP A 830 -32.55 40.25 -15.30
N SER A 831 -31.58 39.57 -14.65
CA SER A 831 -30.16 39.97 -14.67
C SER A 831 -29.49 39.81 -16.04
N LEU A 832 -30.08 38.98 -16.92
CA LEU A 832 -29.63 38.84 -18.30
C LEU A 832 -29.72 40.18 -19.04
N GLY A 833 -30.73 41.00 -18.75
CA GLY A 833 -30.97 42.27 -19.43
C GLY A 833 -31.16 42.11 -20.95
N PRO A 834 -31.29 43.22 -21.71
CA PRO A 834 -31.31 43.16 -23.16
C PRO A 834 -29.89 42.93 -23.68
N LEU A 835 -29.46 41.68 -23.78
CA LEU A 835 -28.33 41.30 -24.62
C LEU A 835 -28.79 41.40 -26.08
N ALA A 836 -28.12 42.20 -26.93
CA ALA A 836 -28.42 42.18 -28.37
C ALA A 836 -28.30 40.75 -28.92
N SER A 837 -29.05 40.42 -29.97
CA SER A 837 -29.31 39.05 -30.46
C SER A 837 -28.07 38.17 -30.63
N LEU A 838 -27.59 37.58 -29.53
CA LEU A 838 -26.44 36.70 -29.48
C LEU A 838 -26.86 35.31 -29.94
N ARG A 839 -26.11 34.72 -30.87
CA ARG A 839 -26.44 33.41 -31.44
C ARG A 839 -25.28 32.44 -31.37
N THR A 840 -25.60 31.16 -31.30
CA THR A 840 -24.58 30.13 -31.54
C THR A 840 -24.20 30.14 -33.02
N ALA A 841 -22.91 29.88 -33.31
CA ALA A 841 -22.39 29.83 -34.69
C ALA A 841 -23.13 28.74 -35.49
N PRO A 842 -23.90 29.08 -36.54
CA PRO A 842 -24.72 28.08 -37.24
C PRO A 842 -23.88 26.93 -37.79
N ARG A 843 -22.68 27.24 -38.32
CA ARG A 843 -21.72 26.29 -38.88
C ARG A 843 -21.19 25.26 -37.87
N LEU A 844 -21.27 25.53 -36.57
CA LEU A 844 -20.86 24.62 -35.48
C LEU A 844 -22.06 24.06 -34.69
N THR A 845 -23.27 24.59 -34.94
CA THR A 845 -24.51 24.15 -34.30
C THR A 845 -25.15 22.98 -35.04
N ASP A 846 -25.16 23.04 -36.37
CA ASP A 846 -25.68 21.99 -37.23
C ASP A 846 -24.68 21.69 -38.38
N PRO A 847 -24.53 20.42 -38.80
CA PRO A 847 -23.62 20.09 -39.91
C PRO A 847 -23.90 20.84 -41.22
N GLY A 848 -25.14 21.25 -41.46
CA GLY A 848 -25.55 22.02 -42.63
C GLY A 848 -25.43 23.53 -42.46
N GLY A 849 -25.08 24.04 -41.27
CA GLY A 849 -24.91 25.47 -41.02
C GLY A 849 -26.20 26.30 -41.06
N ALA A 850 -27.38 25.68 -41.05
CA ALA A 850 -28.65 26.36 -41.29
C ALA A 850 -29.29 26.98 -40.03
N GLN A 851 -28.88 26.55 -38.84
CA GLN A 851 -29.54 26.92 -37.58
C GLN A 851 -28.53 27.38 -36.55
N GLY A 852 -28.78 28.53 -35.92
CA GLY A 852 -28.10 28.98 -34.69
C GLY A 852 -29.15 29.20 -33.60
N TRP A 853 -28.82 28.90 -32.35
CA TRP A 853 -29.70 29.10 -31.20
C TRP A 853 -29.67 30.56 -30.76
N ASP A 854 -30.78 31.04 -30.20
CA ASP A 854 -30.80 32.28 -29.42
C ASP A 854 -30.19 31.97 -28.04
N VAL A 855 -29.02 32.53 -27.78
CA VAL A 855 -28.26 32.24 -26.55
C VAL A 855 -29.01 32.73 -25.32
N CYS A 856 -29.68 33.88 -25.41
CA CYS A 856 -30.41 34.48 -24.30
C CYS A 856 -31.63 33.63 -23.94
N ALA A 857 -32.32 33.10 -24.95
CA ALA A 857 -33.41 32.16 -24.73
C ALA A 857 -32.91 30.87 -24.04
N VAL A 858 -31.79 30.30 -24.49
CA VAL A 858 -31.23 29.07 -23.90
C VAL A 858 -30.80 29.28 -22.44
N VAL A 859 -30.12 30.39 -22.13
CA VAL A 859 -29.72 30.72 -20.76
C VAL A 859 -30.96 31.05 -19.91
N GLY A 860 -31.93 31.77 -20.47
CA GLY A 860 -33.22 32.07 -19.83
C GLY A 860 -33.99 30.81 -19.44
N ASP A 861 -34.08 29.83 -20.34
CA ASP A 861 -34.69 28.51 -20.08
C ASP A 861 -34.00 27.80 -18.91
N TRP A 862 -32.67 27.88 -18.84
CA TRP A 862 -31.88 27.29 -17.76
C TRP A 862 -32.13 27.96 -16.40
N VAL A 863 -32.11 29.31 -16.37
CA VAL A 863 -32.36 30.09 -15.15
C VAL A 863 -33.79 29.90 -14.67
N ALA A 864 -34.76 29.92 -15.58
CA ALA A 864 -36.18 29.69 -15.26
C ALA A 864 -36.43 28.29 -14.66
N ALA A 865 -35.61 27.29 -15.03
CA ALA A 865 -35.64 25.95 -14.45
C ALA A 865 -34.92 25.84 -13.09
N GLY A 866 -34.27 26.91 -12.61
CA GLY A 866 -33.47 26.90 -11.38
C GLY A 866 -32.11 26.22 -11.52
N GLY A 867 -31.63 26.03 -12.75
CA GLY A 867 -30.38 25.35 -13.09
C GLY A 867 -30.46 23.82 -13.06
N LEU A 868 -29.35 23.16 -12.69
CA LEU A 868 -29.32 21.70 -12.61
C LEU A 868 -30.24 21.18 -11.51
N PRO A 869 -31.16 20.23 -11.81
CA PRO A 869 -31.95 19.61 -10.78
C PRO A 869 -31.08 18.77 -9.84
N SER A 870 -31.58 18.54 -8.63
CA SER A 870 -30.97 17.58 -7.71
C SER A 870 -31.11 16.16 -8.28
N LEU A 871 -30.07 15.34 -8.07
CA LEU A 871 -30.08 13.94 -8.50
C LEU A 871 -30.97 13.10 -7.57
N ASP A 872 -32.04 12.53 -8.14
CA ASP A 872 -32.95 11.60 -7.46
C ASP A 872 -32.46 10.15 -7.61
N LEU A 873 -31.28 9.87 -7.06
CA LEU A 873 -30.62 8.59 -7.30
C LEU A 873 -31.37 7.41 -6.65
N VAL A 874 -31.72 6.42 -7.46
CA VAL A 874 -32.35 5.16 -7.03
C VAL A 874 -31.46 3.99 -7.45
N ALA A 875 -31.16 3.11 -6.51
CA ALA A 875 -30.47 1.85 -6.81
C ALA A 875 -31.47 0.82 -7.36
N VAL A 876 -31.27 0.38 -8.60
CA VAL A 876 -32.04 -0.68 -9.27
C VAL A 876 -31.05 -1.79 -9.65
N ASP A 877 -31.27 -3.01 -9.16
CA ASP A 877 -30.39 -4.16 -9.39
C ASP A 877 -28.91 -3.91 -9.05
N GLY A 878 -28.66 -3.12 -7.99
CA GLY A 878 -27.31 -2.76 -7.54
C GLY A 878 -26.61 -1.69 -8.39
N ARG A 879 -27.32 -1.06 -9.34
CA ARG A 879 -26.82 0.09 -10.12
C ARG A 879 -27.61 1.34 -9.78
N TRP A 880 -26.93 2.48 -9.61
CA TRP A 880 -27.62 3.75 -9.41
C TRP A 880 -28.19 4.28 -10.73
N THR A 881 -29.40 4.82 -10.66
CA THR A 881 -30.15 5.41 -11.77
C THR A 881 -30.83 6.71 -11.31
N THR A 882 -31.20 7.60 -12.23
CA THR A 882 -31.83 8.90 -11.94
C THR A 882 -32.75 9.27 -13.08
N THR A 883 -33.85 9.96 -12.78
CA THR A 883 -34.74 10.51 -13.81
C THR A 883 -34.46 11.99 -14.08
N ALA A 884 -33.56 12.60 -13.29
CA ALA A 884 -33.14 13.98 -13.46
C ALA A 884 -32.48 14.20 -14.84
N VAL A 885 -33.09 15.07 -15.64
CA VAL A 885 -32.58 15.54 -16.94
C VAL A 885 -32.23 17.02 -16.80
N ALA A 886 -31.09 17.44 -17.34
CA ALA A 886 -30.72 18.85 -17.33
C ALA A 886 -31.68 19.67 -18.22
N PRO A 887 -32.03 20.92 -17.87
CA PRO A 887 -32.91 21.77 -18.69
C PRO A 887 -32.41 21.94 -20.13
N VAL A 888 -31.08 21.99 -20.29
CA VAL A 888 -30.40 22.00 -21.58
C VAL A 888 -29.49 20.76 -21.66
N PRO A 889 -30.00 19.62 -22.16
CA PRO A 889 -29.25 18.37 -22.21
C PRO A 889 -28.24 18.36 -23.36
N TRP A 890 -27.20 17.53 -23.22
CA TRP A 890 -26.19 17.33 -24.28
C TRP A 890 -26.77 16.80 -25.60
N SER A 891 -27.93 16.13 -25.55
CA SER A 891 -28.68 15.69 -26.74
C SER A 891 -29.07 16.84 -27.66
N ARG A 892 -29.12 18.09 -27.16
CA ARG A 892 -29.33 19.30 -27.97
C ARG A 892 -28.13 19.61 -28.86
N CYS A 893 -26.91 19.26 -28.44
CA CYS A 893 -25.68 19.48 -29.21
C CYS A 893 -25.40 18.30 -30.15
N VAL A 894 -25.62 18.47 -31.46
CA VAL A 894 -25.35 17.40 -32.45
C VAL A 894 -23.88 16.95 -32.42
N ALA A 895 -22.96 17.86 -32.11
CA ALA A 895 -21.53 17.58 -32.02
C ALA A 895 -21.10 16.87 -30.72
N ALA A 896 -21.97 16.75 -29.71
CA ALA A 896 -21.61 16.07 -28.48
C ALA A 896 -21.40 14.57 -28.73
N PRO A 897 -20.42 13.93 -28.04
CA PRO A 897 -20.21 12.49 -28.10
C PRO A 897 -21.50 11.70 -27.87
N GLY A 898 -21.66 10.58 -28.59
CA GLY A 898 -22.92 9.82 -28.62
C GLY A 898 -23.37 9.36 -27.23
N GLU A 899 -22.41 9.05 -26.38
CA GLU A 899 -22.60 8.60 -25.00
C GLU A 899 -23.22 9.70 -24.12
N LEU A 900 -22.80 10.95 -24.33
CA LEU A 900 -23.36 12.11 -23.64
C LEU A 900 -24.73 12.49 -24.20
N ARG A 901 -24.95 12.35 -25.53
CA ARG A 901 -26.24 12.63 -26.17
C ARG A 901 -27.34 11.66 -25.77
N GLN A 902 -27.00 10.43 -25.44
CA GLN A 902 -27.97 9.44 -24.97
C GLN A 902 -28.37 9.66 -23.49
N ASP A 903 -27.75 10.63 -22.81
CA ASP A 903 -27.97 10.95 -21.38
C ASP A 903 -27.92 9.73 -20.46
N LEU A 904 -27.14 8.71 -20.86
CA LEU A 904 -26.91 7.53 -20.06
C LEU A 904 -25.88 7.84 -18.97
N TRP A 905 -25.85 7.01 -17.94
CA TRP A 905 -24.78 6.98 -16.94
C TRP A 905 -23.48 6.66 -17.66
N TRP A 906 -22.77 7.69 -18.10
CA TRP A 906 -21.69 7.53 -19.07
C TRP A 906 -20.36 7.27 -18.38
N ILE A 907 -19.72 6.16 -18.75
CA ILE A 907 -18.50 5.64 -18.18
C ILE A 907 -17.25 6.33 -18.70
N GLY A 908 -16.49 6.92 -17.78
CA GLY A 908 -15.28 7.63 -18.12
C GLY A 908 -14.43 7.95 -16.90
N TRP A 909 -13.28 8.53 -17.20
CA TRP A 909 -12.34 9.01 -16.21
C TRP A 909 -12.99 10.09 -15.34
N THR A 910 -12.99 9.85 -14.02
CA THR A 910 -13.65 10.73 -13.06
C THR A 910 -13.23 12.19 -13.24
N PRO A 911 -11.92 12.56 -13.28
CA PRO A 911 -11.47 13.94 -13.46
C PRO A 911 -12.12 14.67 -14.65
N ASP A 912 -12.27 13.97 -15.78
CA ASP A 912 -12.90 14.52 -16.97
C ASP A 912 -14.40 14.74 -16.77
N LEU A 913 -15.09 13.76 -16.19
CA LEU A 913 -16.52 13.86 -15.89
C LEU A 913 -16.80 15.06 -15.00
N ILE A 914 -16.00 15.27 -13.96
CA ILE A 914 -16.20 16.36 -13.00
C ILE A 914 -15.93 17.71 -13.64
N ARG A 915 -14.87 17.79 -14.43
CA ARG A 915 -14.56 18.99 -15.17
C ARG A 915 -15.74 19.37 -16.08
N VAL A 916 -16.45 18.39 -16.65
CA VAL A 916 -17.65 18.62 -17.47
C VAL A 916 -18.88 18.95 -16.63
N MET A 917 -19.12 18.24 -15.53
CA MET A 917 -20.32 18.34 -14.68
C MET A 917 -19.99 18.43 -13.18
N PRO A 918 -19.33 19.52 -12.72
CA PRO A 918 -18.75 19.59 -11.37
C PRO A 918 -19.80 19.54 -10.25
N ARG A 919 -21.07 19.84 -10.58
CA ARG A 919 -22.23 19.86 -9.68
C ARG A 919 -22.97 18.53 -9.57
N TRP A 920 -22.66 17.56 -10.42
CA TRP A 920 -23.25 16.21 -10.41
C TRP A 920 -22.19 15.15 -10.09
N ALA A 921 -21.44 15.40 -9.02
CA ALA A 921 -20.34 14.55 -8.56
C ALA A 921 -20.74 13.09 -8.36
N ASP A 922 -21.94 12.81 -7.84
CA ASP A 922 -22.43 11.43 -7.66
C ASP A 922 -22.55 10.68 -8.99
N ARG A 923 -23.04 11.37 -10.05
CA ARG A 923 -23.18 10.78 -11.38
C ARG A 923 -21.81 10.47 -11.99
N ALA A 924 -20.85 11.36 -11.82
CA ALA A 924 -19.46 11.12 -12.23
C ALA A 924 -18.84 9.92 -11.49
N PHE A 925 -19.12 9.82 -10.20
CA PHE A 925 -18.45 8.85 -9.32
C PHE A 925 -18.96 7.42 -9.46
N VAL A 926 -20.28 7.21 -9.39
CA VAL A 926 -20.91 5.87 -9.53
C VAL A 926 -20.38 5.16 -10.77
N THR A 927 -20.25 5.95 -11.82
CA THR A 927 -19.97 5.49 -13.14
C THR A 927 -18.50 5.07 -13.28
N ALA A 928 -17.57 5.89 -12.79
CA ALA A 928 -16.15 5.54 -12.73
C ALA A 928 -15.88 4.27 -11.91
N HIS A 929 -16.63 4.04 -10.84
CA HIS A 929 -16.42 2.87 -9.98
C HIS A 929 -16.84 1.54 -10.62
N ALA A 930 -17.78 1.54 -11.57
CA ALA A 930 -18.31 0.32 -12.18
C ALA A 930 -17.29 -0.43 -13.07
N GLU A 931 -16.30 0.26 -13.65
CA GLU A 931 -15.33 -0.33 -14.59
C GLU A 931 -13.99 -0.69 -13.96
N PHE A 932 -13.39 0.21 -13.18
CA PHE A 932 -11.99 0.06 -12.78
C PHE A 932 -11.83 -0.54 -11.39
N GLY A 933 -12.37 -1.75 -11.17
CA GLY A 933 -12.34 -2.48 -9.88
C GLY A 933 -10.97 -2.65 -9.19
N PHE A 934 -9.88 -2.17 -9.80
CA PHE A 934 -8.53 -2.09 -9.28
C PHE A 934 -7.83 -0.81 -9.78
N GLY A 935 -7.33 0.04 -8.86
CA GLY A 935 -6.24 0.97 -9.18
C GLY A 935 -6.50 2.48 -9.13
N TYR A 936 -7.66 2.96 -8.70
CA TYR A 936 -7.81 4.41 -8.50
C TYR A 936 -6.84 4.91 -7.41
N GLU A 937 -6.04 5.93 -7.75
CA GLU A 937 -5.38 6.79 -6.77
C GLU A 937 -6.47 7.71 -6.21
N PRO A 938 -7.04 7.43 -5.03
CA PRO A 938 -8.31 8.04 -4.67
C PRO A 938 -8.12 9.48 -4.17
N ARG A 939 -6.86 9.97 -4.09
CA ARG A 939 -6.47 11.37 -3.84
C ARG A 939 -7.19 12.38 -4.73
N ASP A 940 -7.78 11.91 -5.82
CA ASP A 940 -8.20 12.76 -6.92
C ASP A 940 -9.54 13.46 -6.79
N PHE A 941 -10.42 13.19 -5.81
CA PHE A 941 -11.76 13.70 -6.08
C PHE A 941 -12.78 14.12 -5.00
N PRO A 942 -13.43 13.25 -4.22
CA PRO A 942 -14.76 13.59 -3.72
C PRO A 942 -14.80 14.81 -2.78
N GLY A 943 -13.70 15.14 -2.09
CA GLY A 943 -13.63 16.34 -1.25
C GLY A 943 -13.63 17.67 -2.02
N ARG A 944 -13.30 17.67 -3.32
CA ARG A 944 -13.08 18.88 -4.13
C ARG A 944 -14.16 19.17 -5.16
N ALA A 945 -15.10 18.24 -5.35
CA ALA A 945 -16.26 18.46 -6.21
C ALA A 945 -17.10 19.65 -5.72
N ALA A 946 -17.90 20.25 -6.58
CA ALA A 946 -18.80 21.32 -6.17
C ALA A 946 -20.12 20.78 -5.59
N GLY A 947 -20.65 21.45 -4.56
CA GLY A 947 -21.95 21.11 -3.94
C GLY A 947 -21.91 19.90 -3.00
N PRO A 948 -22.98 19.63 -2.23
CA PRO A 948 -22.98 18.51 -1.29
C PRO A 948 -22.86 17.15 -2.02
N LEU A 949 -22.21 16.17 -1.39
CA LEU A 949 -22.18 14.81 -1.92
C LEU A 949 -23.54 14.16 -1.68
N GLY A 950 -24.10 13.52 -2.71
CA GLY A 950 -25.38 12.83 -2.64
C GLY A 950 -25.28 11.41 -2.07
N LEU A 951 -26.40 10.71 -2.14
CA LEU A 951 -26.59 9.39 -1.52
C LEU A 951 -25.63 8.33 -2.07
N ALA A 952 -25.40 8.31 -3.38
CA ALA A 952 -24.59 7.29 -4.01
C ALA A 952 -23.10 7.39 -3.63
N LEU A 953 -22.57 8.60 -3.52
CA LEU A 953 -21.20 8.79 -3.08
C LEU A 953 -21.02 8.49 -1.58
N HIS A 954 -22.02 8.81 -0.74
CA HIS A 954 -22.04 8.38 0.66
C HIS A 954 -22.09 6.86 0.79
N ASP A 955 -22.94 6.20 -0.01
CA ASP A 955 -23.00 4.74 -0.09
C ASP A 955 -21.64 4.17 -0.47
N PHE A 956 -21.01 4.72 -1.51
CA PHE A 956 -19.69 4.32 -1.93
C PHE A 956 -18.66 4.46 -0.80
N LEU A 957 -18.58 5.62 -0.15
CA LEU A 957 -17.63 5.88 0.94
C LEU A 957 -17.81 4.87 2.08
N LEU A 958 -19.05 4.54 2.45
CA LEU A 958 -19.32 3.49 3.45
C LEU A 958 -18.88 2.10 2.97
N GLY A 959 -19.04 1.80 1.68
CA GLY A 959 -18.52 0.57 1.09
C GLY A 959 -17.01 0.51 1.07
N HIS A 960 -16.37 1.63 0.79
CA HIS A 960 -14.94 1.77 0.78
C HIS A 960 -14.35 1.58 2.18
N LEU A 961 -14.91 2.24 3.21
CA LEU A 961 -14.58 2.01 4.63
C LEU A 961 -14.81 0.55 5.07
N GLY A 962 -15.68 -0.19 4.36
CA GLY A 962 -16.01 -1.59 4.60
C GLY A 962 -15.09 -2.62 3.92
N GLN A 963 -14.06 -2.23 3.17
CA GLN A 963 -13.20 -3.18 2.44
C GLN A 963 -12.09 -3.83 3.32
N ASP A 964 -11.74 -5.08 3.03
CA ASP A 964 -10.80 -5.89 3.84
C ASP A 964 -9.31 -5.76 3.43
N ARG A 965 -9.04 -5.07 2.32
CA ARG A 965 -7.70 -5.08 1.74
C ARG A 965 -6.78 -4.10 2.48
N ARG A 966 -5.75 -4.61 3.16
CA ARG A 966 -4.70 -3.79 3.81
C ARG A 966 -4.10 -2.76 2.86
N TYR A 967 -3.86 -3.17 1.62
CA TYR A 967 -3.35 -2.30 0.55
C TYR A 967 -4.24 -1.06 0.33
N PHE A 968 -5.56 -1.23 0.42
CA PHE A 968 -6.52 -0.14 0.28
C PHE A 968 -6.50 0.80 1.49
N ARG A 969 -6.34 0.28 2.71
CA ARG A 969 -6.28 1.16 3.91
C ARG A 969 -5.10 2.14 3.85
N ASP A 970 -3.92 1.69 3.44
CA ASP A 970 -2.73 2.55 3.51
C ASP A 970 -2.69 3.60 2.38
N HIS A 971 -3.28 3.30 1.20
CA HIS A 971 -3.28 4.23 0.06
C HIS A 971 -4.54 5.10 -0.04
N GLN A 972 -5.64 4.70 0.60
CA GLN A 972 -6.95 5.38 0.46
C GLN A 972 -7.39 6.18 1.70
N LEU A 973 -6.57 6.24 2.75
CA LEU A 973 -6.86 7.07 3.94
C LEU A 973 -6.96 8.56 3.60
N ASN A 974 -6.05 9.09 2.79
CA ASN A 974 -5.98 10.52 2.47
C ASN A 974 -7.27 11.09 1.83
N PRO A 975 -7.89 10.44 0.83
CA PRO A 975 -9.09 11.00 0.19
C PRO A 975 -10.37 10.88 1.00
N ASP A 976 -10.57 9.77 1.72
CA ASP A 976 -11.68 9.68 2.67
C ASP A 976 -11.52 10.75 3.77
N LEU A 977 -10.27 10.98 4.21
CA LEU A 977 -9.94 12.03 5.15
C LEU A 977 -10.17 13.43 4.56
N ASP A 978 -9.83 13.67 3.28
CA ASP A 978 -10.09 14.95 2.60
C ASP A 978 -11.60 15.27 2.53
N VAL A 979 -12.43 14.28 2.18
CA VAL A 979 -13.90 14.41 2.24
C VAL A 979 -14.38 14.78 3.63
N VAL A 980 -13.87 14.10 4.65
CA VAL A 980 -14.24 14.31 6.05
C VAL A 980 -13.79 15.68 6.55
N ILE A 981 -12.53 16.06 6.33
CA ILE A 981 -11.96 17.32 6.80
C ILE A 981 -12.66 18.51 6.15
N ARG A 982 -13.01 18.40 4.86
CA ARG A 982 -13.76 19.45 4.14
C ARG A 982 -15.24 19.49 4.49
N GLY A 983 -15.71 18.66 5.43
CA GLY A 983 -17.12 18.65 5.87
C GLY A 983 -18.09 18.20 4.78
N ARG A 984 -17.62 17.37 3.83
CA ARG A 984 -18.40 16.95 2.66
C ARG A 984 -19.26 15.71 2.92
N LEU A 985 -19.01 15.04 4.04
CA LEU A 985 -19.81 13.93 4.52
C LEU A 985 -21.03 14.46 5.29
N VAL A 986 -22.15 14.62 4.59
CA VAL A 986 -23.42 15.06 5.14
C VAL A 986 -24.01 13.95 6.02
N PRO A 987 -24.17 14.17 7.34
CA PRO A 987 -24.55 13.10 8.26
C PRO A 987 -25.85 12.39 7.90
N GLU A 988 -26.89 13.13 7.51
CA GLU A 988 -28.21 12.60 7.15
C GLU A 988 -28.14 11.71 5.91
N THR A 989 -27.38 12.13 4.90
CA THR A 989 -27.16 11.37 3.66
C THR A 989 -26.38 10.09 3.94
N ALA A 990 -25.37 10.14 4.81
CA ALA A 990 -24.62 8.96 5.23
C ALA A 990 -25.49 7.98 6.04
N VAL A 991 -26.41 8.49 6.88
CA VAL A 991 -27.40 7.66 7.57
C VAL A 991 -28.29 6.94 6.57
N ALA A 992 -28.83 7.65 5.59
CA ALA A 992 -29.66 7.04 4.54
C ALA A 992 -28.89 5.95 3.77
N ALA A 993 -27.62 6.20 3.42
CA ALA A 993 -26.75 5.22 2.78
C ALA A 993 -26.48 4.00 3.68
N ALA A 994 -26.19 4.21 4.96
CA ALA A 994 -25.95 3.13 5.91
C ALA A 994 -27.20 2.26 6.11
N LEU A 995 -28.38 2.87 6.20
CA LEU A 995 -29.66 2.17 6.30
C LEU A 995 -29.95 1.37 5.01
N GLY A 996 -29.77 1.96 3.83
CA GLY A 996 -29.93 1.25 2.55
C GLY A 996 -29.03 0.02 2.43
N ARG A 997 -27.75 0.14 2.80
CA ARG A 997 -26.83 -1.02 2.86
C ARG A 997 -27.23 -2.05 3.90
N HIS A 998 -27.78 -1.62 5.03
CA HIS A 998 -28.22 -2.53 6.07
C HIS A 998 -29.41 -3.36 5.61
N GLU A 999 -30.40 -2.72 4.99
CA GLU A 999 -31.58 -3.37 4.40
C GLU A 999 -31.18 -4.34 3.29
N ALA A 1000 -30.22 -3.96 2.44
CA ALA A 1000 -29.66 -4.82 1.40
C ALA A 1000 -28.75 -5.96 1.94
N GLY A 1001 -28.44 -5.98 3.24
CA GLY A 1001 -27.53 -6.96 3.84
C GLY A 1001 -26.05 -6.80 3.45
N THR A 1002 -25.68 -5.66 2.88
CA THR A 1002 -24.31 -5.35 2.39
C THR A 1002 -23.50 -4.46 3.33
N LEU A 1003 -24.11 -3.96 4.42
CA LEU A 1003 -23.41 -3.14 5.41
C LEU A 1003 -22.42 -3.96 6.24
N ALA A 1004 -21.13 -3.88 5.89
CA ALA A 1004 -20.02 -4.46 6.65
C ALA A 1004 -19.65 -3.61 7.89
N LEU A 1005 -20.59 -3.37 8.80
CA LEU A 1005 -20.48 -2.38 9.89
C LEU A 1005 -19.22 -2.52 10.77
N GLY A 1006 -18.76 -3.74 11.04
CA GLY A 1006 -17.52 -3.95 11.81
C GLY A 1006 -16.28 -3.40 11.10
N ARG A 1007 -16.21 -3.56 9.78
CA ARG A 1007 -15.12 -2.99 8.96
C ARG A 1007 -15.24 -1.48 8.83
N VAL A 1008 -16.46 -0.97 8.60
CA VAL A 1008 -16.75 0.47 8.62
C VAL A 1008 -16.30 1.09 9.94
N THR A 1009 -16.59 0.45 11.07
CA THR A 1009 -16.15 0.89 12.41
C THR A 1009 -14.62 0.99 12.50
N GLN A 1010 -13.90 0.04 11.92
CA GLN A 1010 -12.44 0.10 11.86
C GLN A 1010 -11.92 1.21 10.93
N GLY A 1011 -12.59 1.45 9.81
CA GLY A 1011 -12.32 2.59 8.92
C GLY A 1011 -12.50 3.92 9.65
N VAL A 1012 -13.64 4.11 10.32
CA VAL A 1012 -13.96 5.29 11.15
C VAL A 1012 -12.89 5.53 12.23
N ARG A 1013 -12.48 4.47 12.95
CA ARG A 1013 -11.38 4.59 13.93
C ARG A 1013 -10.09 5.10 13.29
N THR A 1014 -9.75 4.57 12.12
CA THR A 1014 -8.51 4.95 11.43
C THR A 1014 -8.57 6.42 10.99
N LEU A 1015 -9.73 6.89 10.51
CA LEU A 1015 -9.94 8.30 10.18
C LEU A 1015 -9.94 9.21 11.41
N PHE A 1016 -10.52 8.78 12.53
CA PHE A 1016 -10.42 9.53 13.80
C PHE A 1016 -8.97 9.70 14.24
N GLU A 1017 -8.16 8.64 14.15
CA GLU A 1017 -6.72 8.68 14.47
C GLU A 1017 -5.91 9.53 13.48
N ALA A 1018 -6.42 9.74 12.26
CA ALA A 1018 -5.78 10.54 11.22
C ALA A 1018 -6.23 12.03 11.20
N GLY A 1019 -6.97 12.50 12.21
CA GLY A 1019 -7.43 13.89 12.29
C GLY A 1019 -8.83 14.15 11.71
N GLY A 1020 -9.55 13.10 11.29
CA GLY A 1020 -10.92 13.17 10.78
C GLY A 1020 -12.01 13.19 11.85
N LEU A 1021 -11.65 13.21 13.15
CA LEU A 1021 -12.61 13.08 14.25
C LEU A 1021 -13.72 14.13 14.17
N ARG A 1022 -13.37 15.41 14.01
CA ARG A 1022 -14.34 16.52 13.99
C ARG A 1022 -15.36 16.38 12.86
N GLY A 1023 -14.92 16.03 11.65
CA GLY A 1023 -15.80 15.90 10.48
C GLY A 1023 -16.63 14.63 10.47
N LEU A 1024 -16.11 13.53 11.03
CA LEU A 1024 -16.74 12.21 10.95
C LEU A 1024 -17.58 11.86 12.19
N TRP A 1025 -17.35 12.52 13.33
CA TRP A 1025 -18.07 12.26 14.58
C TRP A 1025 -19.60 12.41 14.44
N PRO A 1026 -20.15 13.52 13.91
CA PRO A 1026 -21.61 13.68 13.80
C PRO A 1026 -22.23 12.55 12.96
N THR A 1027 -21.57 12.21 11.86
CA THR A 1027 -21.99 11.16 10.94
C THR A 1027 -21.97 9.77 11.59
N ALA A 1028 -20.88 9.39 12.25
CA ALA A 1028 -20.77 8.10 12.92
C ALA A 1028 -21.78 7.97 14.07
N LEU A 1029 -22.03 9.05 14.82
CA LEU A 1029 -23.02 9.09 15.91
C LEU A 1029 -24.45 8.94 15.38
N LEU A 1030 -24.80 9.63 14.29
CA LEU A 1030 -26.12 9.54 13.67
C LEU A 1030 -26.36 8.18 13.00
N ILE A 1031 -25.35 7.59 12.35
CA ILE A 1031 -25.43 6.20 11.85
C ILE A 1031 -25.70 5.23 13.00
N ALA A 1032 -24.98 5.36 14.12
CA ALA A 1032 -25.21 4.50 15.29
C ALA A 1032 -26.62 4.68 15.86
N ALA A 1033 -27.12 5.92 15.96
CA ALA A 1033 -28.47 6.21 16.44
C ALA A 1033 -29.55 5.62 15.53
N ALA A 1034 -29.42 5.77 14.21
CA ALA A 1034 -30.36 5.22 13.24
C ALA A 1034 -30.40 3.67 13.31
N LEU A 1035 -29.23 3.03 13.38
CA LEU A 1035 -29.11 1.57 13.51
C LEU A 1035 -29.58 1.02 14.87
N CYS A 1036 -29.79 1.86 15.90
CA CYS A 1036 -30.43 1.43 17.14
C CYS A 1036 -31.95 1.22 16.97
N HIS A 1037 -32.55 1.89 15.98
CA HIS A 1037 -34.00 1.91 15.75
C HIS A 1037 -34.48 0.85 14.74
N VAL A 1038 -33.58 0.27 13.93
CA VAL A 1038 -33.95 -0.78 12.97
C VAL A 1038 -34.36 -2.09 13.68
N ASP A 1039 -35.33 -2.80 13.11
CA ASP A 1039 -35.88 -4.04 13.70
C ASP A 1039 -34.80 -5.12 13.90
N ARG A 1040 -33.98 -5.34 12.87
CA ARG A 1040 -32.90 -6.34 12.88
C ARG A 1040 -31.52 -5.68 12.96
N ARG A 1041 -31.19 -5.17 14.14
CA ARG A 1041 -29.90 -4.48 14.40
C ARG A 1041 -28.67 -5.28 13.91
N PRO A 1042 -27.68 -4.63 13.27
CA PRO A 1042 -26.44 -5.29 12.86
C PRO A 1042 -25.67 -5.89 14.04
N ALA A 1043 -25.09 -7.08 13.88
CA ALA A 1043 -24.32 -7.75 14.94
C ALA A 1043 -23.13 -6.93 15.46
N ALA A 1044 -22.55 -6.08 14.60
CA ALA A 1044 -21.40 -5.23 14.93
C ALA A 1044 -21.78 -3.86 15.54
N LEU A 1045 -23.07 -3.54 15.73
CA LEU A 1045 -23.50 -2.29 16.37
C LEU A 1045 -22.83 -2.02 17.75
N PRO A 1046 -22.64 -3.03 18.63
CA PRO A 1046 -21.94 -2.82 19.91
C PRO A 1046 -20.46 -2.39 19.72
N GLU A 1047 -19.82 -2.72 18.60
CA GLU A 1047 -18.45 -2.28 18.32
C GLU A 1047 -18.38 -0.80 17.99
N LEU A 1048 -19.30 -0.30 17.15
CA LEU A 1048 -19.40 1.13 16.82
C LEU A 1048 -19.73 1.96 18.06
N LEU A 1049 -20.70 1.53 18.88
CA LEU A 1049 -21.06 2.22 20.13
C LEU A 1049 -19.87 2.32 21.10
N ARG A 1050 -19.08 1.24 21.22
CA ARG A 1050 -17.88 1.23 22.07
C ARG A 1050 -16.79 2.13 21.52
N LEU A 1051 -16.62 2.18 20.20
CA LEU A 1051 -15.70 3.12 19.55
C LEU A 1051 -16.11 4.57 19.90
N LEU A 1052 -17.36 4.94 19.65
CA LEU A 1052 -17.86 6.29 19.95
C LEU A 1052 -17.70 6.64 21.44
N SER A 1053 -18.01 5.72 22.34
CA SER A 1053 -17.84 5.94 23.79
C SER A 1053 -16.38 6.21 24.16
N ALA A 1054 -15.43 5.53 23.51
CA ALA A 1054 -14.01 5.74 23.73
C ALA A 1054 -13.51 7.12 23.27
N TYR A 1055 -14.18 7.78 22.31
CA TYR A 1055 -13.79 9.09 21.78
C TYR A 1055 -14.69 10.24 22.27
N ALA A 1056 -15.80 9.97 22.96
CA ALA A 1056 -16.75 10.98 23.44
C ALA A 1056 -16.11 12.08 24.31
N HIS A 1057 -15.02 11.76 25.02
CA HIS A 1057 -14.30 12.71 25.86
C HIS A 1057 -13.52 13.78 25.07
N GLU A 1058 -13.19 13.53 23.79
CA GLU A 1058 -12.51 14.48 22.90
C GLU A 1058 -13.48 15.52 22.31
N VAL A 1059 -14.79 15.24 22.34
CA VAL A 1059 -15.80 16.04 21.64
C VAL A 1059 -16.34 17.15 22.54
N PRO A 1060 -16.33 18.43 22.11
CA PRO A 1060 -16.83 19.54 22.91
C PRO A 1060 -18.36 19.60 22.91
N ASP A 1061 -19.01 19.36 21.77
CA ASP A 1061 -20.47 19.35 21.65
C ASP A 1061 -21.01 17.92 21.74
N ARG A 1062 -21.63 17.60 22.89
CA ARG A 1062 -22.01 16.22 23.26
C ARG A 1062 -23.51 15.98 23.18
N THR A 1063 -24.16 16.50 22.15
CA THR A 1063 -25.57 16.19 21.90
C THR A 1063 -25.77 14.68 21.67
N VAL A 1064 -26.66 14.07 22.46
CA VAL A 1064 -27.05 12.66 22.29
C VAL A 1064 -28.32 12.59 21.46
N PRO A 1065 -28.32 11.91 20.28
CA PRO A 1065 -29.52 11.74 19.48
C PRO A 1065 -30.63 10.98 20.24
N GLN A 1066 -31.88 11.40 20.07
CA GLN A 1066 -33.03 10.80 20.77
C GLN A 1066 -33.18 9.28 20.55
N PRO A 1067 -33.01 8.72 19.32
CA PRO A 1067 -33.11 7.27 19.10
C PRO A 1067 -32.07 6.47 19.93
N LEU A 1068 -30.89 7.05 20.16
CA LEU A 1068 -29.86 6.45 20.98
C LEU A 1068 -30.22 6.51 22.48
N ARG A 1069 -30.80 7.63 22.95
CA ARG A 1069 -31.32 7.76 24.33
C ARG A 1069 -32.44 6.74 24.59
N ASP A 1070 -33.39 6.62 23.67
CA ASP A 1070 -34.51 5.68 23.76
C ASP A 1070 -34.01 4.23 23.84
N PHE A 1071 -33.05 3.88 22.98
CA PHE A 1071 -32.44 2.55 22.98
C PHE A 1071 -31.70 2.25 24.30
N ALA A 1072 -30.90 3.20 24.80
CA ALA A 1072 -30.19 3.06 26.08
C ALA A 1072 -31.15 2.97 27.28
N GLY A 1073 -32.26 3.71 27.26
CA GLY A 1073 -33.29 3.73 28.31
C GLY A 1073 -34.21 2.51 28.30
N SER A 1074 -34.26 1.76 27.21
CA SER A 1074 -35.06 0.54 27.12
C SER A 1074 -34.53 -0.58 28.04
N LYS A 1075 -35.42 -1.52 28.43
CA LYS A 1075 -35.12 -2.60 29.40
C LYS A 1075 -34.22 -3.73 28.86
N GLY A 1076 -33.62 -3.60 27.68
CA GLY A 1076 -32.80 -4.66 27.09
C GLY A 1076 -31.47 -4.89 27.81
N THR A 1077 -30.99 -6.14 27.78
CA THR A 1077 -29.73 -6.57 28.43
C THR A 1077 -28.67 -7.02 27.42
N THR A 1078 -28.94 -6.87 26.12
CA THR A 1078 -27.97 -7.25 25.09
C THR A 1078 -26.73 -6.35 25.17
N LYS A 1079 -25.60 -6.84 24.63
CA LYS A 1079 -24.34 -6.08 24.57
C LYS A 1079 -24.52 -4.68 23.98
N GLY A 1080 -25.38 -4.53 22.97
CA GLY A 1080 -25.71 -3.24 22.38
C GLY A 1080 -26.37 -2.26 23.35
N HIS A 1081 -27.26 -2.72 24.24
CA HIS A 1081 -27.87 -1.87 25.27
C HIS A 1081 -26.83 -1.40 26.29
N LEU A 1082 -25.92 -2.29 26.70
CA LEU A 1082 -24.85 -1.95 27.63
C LEU A 1082 -23.89 -0.91 27.04
N ASP A 1083 -23.43 -1.12 25.80
CA ASP A 1083 -22.53 -0.20 25.10
C ASP A 1083 -23.25 1.14 24.78
N ALA A 1084 -24.57 1.14 24.49
CA ALA A 1084 -25.35 2.37 24.30
C ALA A 1084 -25.48 3.19 25.60
N ARG A 1085 -25.77 2.55 26.74
CA ARG A 1085 -25.79 3.23 28.05
C ARG A 1085 -24.43 3.85 28.39
N ALA A 1086 -23.34 3.13 28.09
CA ALA A 1086 -21.99 3.65 28.30
C ALA A 1086 -21.71 4.89 27.43
N LEU A 1087 -22.15 4.90 26.17
CA LEU A 1087 -22.03 6.07 25.29
C LEU A 1087 -22.87 7.25 25.77
N VAL A 1088 -24.15 7.04 26.11
CA VAL A 1088 -25.03 8.10 26.64
C VAL A 1088 -24.45 8.69 27.93
N ALA A 1089 -24.00 7.84 28.86
CA ALA A 1089 -23.33 8.30 30.07
C ALA A 1089 -22.08 9.13 29.75
N ALA A 1090 -21.21 8.66 28.85
CA ALA A 1090 -20.00 9.39 28.47
C ALA A 1090 -20.29 10.78 27.87
N LEU A 1091 -21.40 10.93 27.15
CA LEU A 1091 -21.85 12.20 26.59
C LEU A 1091 -22.50 13.13 27.64
N ASP A 1092 -23.26 12.57 28.59
CA ASP A 1092 -23.95 13.34 29.64
C ASP A 1092 -23.02 13.78 30.81
N THR A 1093 -21.97 13.00 31.15
CA THR A 1093 -21.16 13.14 32.40
C THR A 1093 -20.34 14.45 32.50
N THR A 1094 -20.28 15.31 31.47
CA THR A 1094 -19.42 16.51 31.48
C THR A 1094 -20.18 17.84 31.47
N SER A 1095 -21.52 17.81 31.33
CA SER A 1095 -22.34 19.01 31.52
C SER A 1095 -22.28 19.55 32.96
N GLU A 1096 -22.07 18.69 33.97
CA GLU A 1096 -22.03 19.12 35.38
C GLU A 1096 -20.68 19.73 35.82
N LEU A 1097 -19.57 19.42 35.14
CA LEU A 1097 -18.23 19.90 35.54
C LEU A 1097 -17.88 21.29 34.96
N LEU A 1098 -18.59 21.76 33.93
CA LEU A 1098 -18.35 23.04 33.27
C LEU A 1098 -19.29 24.19 33.74
N VAL A 1099 -20.30 23.90 34.57
CA VAL A 1099 -21.29 24.90 35.04
C VAL A 1099 -20.95 25.49 36.43
N ARG A 1100 -19.74 25.26 36.97
CA ARG A 1100 -19.26 26.08 38.11
C ARG A 1100 -18.58 27.35 37.58
N PRO A 1101 -19.22 28.54 37.68
CA PRO A 1101 -18.57 29.78 37.28
C PRO A 1101 -17.33 30.02 38.15
N ALA A 1102 -16.22 30.36 37.51
CA ALA A 1102 -14.94 30.67 38.14
C ALA A 1102 -14.93 32.01 38.92
N SER A 1103 -16.07 32.46 39.44
CA SER A 1103 -16.25 33.76 40.08
C SER A 1103 -16.48 33.61 41.59
N GLU A 1104 -15.58 32.94 42.32
CA GLU A 1104 -15.64 32.96 43.79
C GLU A 1104 -14.28 32.63 44.44
N THR A 1105 -13.20 33.28 43.99
CA THR A 1105 -11.93 33.32 44.74
C THR A 1105 -11.09 34.54 44.37
N VAL A 1106 -11.53 35.73 44.80
CA VAL A 1106 -10.62 36.86 45.10
C VAL A 1106 -11.12 37.57 46.36
N SER A 1107 -10.54 37.18 47.50
CA SER A 1107 -10.35 38.04 48.67
C SER A 1107 -9.10 37.53 49.39
N GLY A 1108 -7.97 38.13 49.02
CA GLY A 1108 -6.63 37.92 49.52
C GLY A 1108 -5.73 38.96 48.87
#